data_AF-A0A955XTF9-F1
#
_entry.id   AF-A0A955XTF9-F1
#
_cell.length_a   1.000
_cell.length_b   1.000
_cell.length_c   1.000
_cell.angle_alpha   90.00
_cell.angle_beta   90.00
_cell.angle_gamma   90.00
#
_symmetry.space_group_name_H-M   'P 1'
#
loop_
_entity.id
_entity.type
_entity.pdbx_description
1 polymer ?
#
loop_
_entity_poly.entity_id
_entity_poly.type
_entity_poly.pdbx_seq_one_letter_code
_entity_poly.pdbx_strand_id
1 'polypeptide(L)'
;MRRVQFRRGKILPDARLQPTSMVFGAALVGLLLAACSADPGPGSPLPDVADTSSDGGDLEGISCLATEGCNAEPGYAGTLCISGICQLCLDDASCEADYGVGSVCQSGRCSEGCTPGQPDCICDDGACEESFCIVGECEVCTPGETGCVCSDGESCGEGDTCNDGLCETCSGAELGCACNSDDTCEPGLRCAQGDTCELCPAGEQGCPCESGNCDDDLVCMSDICAAEGCLAGALDCPCDDGGCEDGAYCASDSQCRACDANGLGCDCDTEEGCEGDFVCDEDDSVCRVELTCEDDAEDALGCLTQQLCDDREDGEDAVCLPSCQQGYRWTGTTCEQIPPATCTQGVSGSIALDCSDEHRTCVAGDPEASCGTCLSGYLEETGNCRAVVTCADLNATCGELNRSCVEGGASTDAQCGDCQVPFVPAEGGDQCVVSQDANCGDGNDDDLAPVCDGQYRECVELTGGGAECGGCKDGFAQTLSGECAEISTCVELGCEGLGRQCVGQQPFQACGECEEGLVSVNPDDPMAACRTRLRCEDLACDEELFCLESELGGDATCVSGSCDPGQAFDRGTSMCVTCAISAADCTEPGHTGRLWPFSREGGECVCETAPGYYFDTSSALIPRPCDADSDGWIVTGARPFLEHSDDAVRENARCNLRTIDRVTLQNDLLQRVDVLLCQEGPQLANHGACDEVAPLALYESATLDDDDAIHAAPGFFPRYQNSHGDGVVPSAGELNPLTRGCVTAGGDYNNNGFPDIQEAQEMDTGALGLTATEARLFAFAFYLELHTSWVESRPTGDYDRYVIAERSRCSSESDGFALGYDEPGEYWRECLRRRVADYDSDFPTPGYDFATW
;
A
#
# COMPACT_ATOMS: atom_id res chain seq x y z
N MET A 1 -54.07 -21.21 54.05
CA MET A 1 -54.40 -22.65 54.04
C MET A 1 -55.26 -22.90 52.79
N ARG A 2 -54.99 -23.73 51.77
CA ARG A 2 -54.07 -24.83 51.48
C ARG A 2 -53.58 -24.71 50.02
N ARG A 3 -52.34 -25.12 49.75
CA ARG A 3 -51.75 -25.37 48.42
C ARG A 3 -52.37 -26.62 47.76
N VAL A 4 -52.48 -26.63 46.43
CA VAL A 4 -52.26 -27.82 45.58
C VAL A 4 -51.63 -27.37 44.24
N GLN A 5 -50.44 -27.89 43.93
CA GLN A 5 -49.76 -27.89 42.63
C GLN A 5 -50.12 -29.17 41.85
N PHE A 6 -50.01 -29.17 40.51
CA PHE A 6 -49.60 -30.27 39.57
C PHE A 6 -49.85 -29.74 38.13
N ARG A 7 -49.11 -29.99 37.04
CA ARG A 7 -47.81 -30.59 36.70
C ARG A 7 -47.52 -30.24 35.22
N ARG A 8 -46.25 -30.16 34.82
CA ARG A 8 -45.77 -30.11 33.42
C ARG A 8 -46.02 -31.44 32.69
N GLY A 9 -46.19 -31.39 31.36
CA GLY A 9 -46.07 -32.52 30.44
C GLY A 9 -45.69 -32.05 29.03
N LYS A 10 -44.46 -32.39 28.59
CA LYS A 10 -43.91 -32.27 27.23
C LYS A 10 -44.58 -33.29 26.28
N ILE A 11 -44.87 -32.91 25.02
CA ILE A 11 -44.85 -33.78 23.84
C ILE A 11 -44.46 -32.96 22.59
N LEU A 12 -43.34 -33.33 21.96
CA LEU A 12 -43.03 -33.25 20.52
C LEU A 12 -43.10 -34.71 20.00
N PRO A 13 -43.33 -35.03 18.69
CA PRO A 13 -42.54 -34.53 17.56
C PRO A 13 -43.22 -34.40 16.16
N ASP A 14 -42.45 -33.83 15.23
CA ASP A 14 -42.35 -34.04 13.77
C ASP A 14 -43.59 -34.18 12.87
N ALA A 15 -43.64 -33.32 11.83
CA ALA A 15 -43.81 -33.76 10.43
C ALA A 15 -43.49 -32.62 9.42
N ARG A 16 -42.58 -32.94 8.49
CA ARG A 16 -42.31 -32.25 7.21
C ARG A 16 -43.57 -32.13 6.34
N LEU A 17 -43.62 -31.10 5.47
CA LEU A 17 -43.95 -31.17 4.03
C LEU A 17 -44.06 -29.75 3.42
N GLN A 18 -43.17 -29.42 2.47
CA GLN A 18 -43.42 -28.47 1.37
C GLN A 18 -44.19 -29.21 0.22
N PRO A 19 -44.40 -28.61 -0.97
CA PRO A 19 -45.19 -27.42 -1.30
C PRO A 19 -46.27 -27.76 -2.38
N THR A 20 -47.28 -26.90 -2.59
CA THR A 20 -48.05 -26.93 -3.85
C THR A 20 -48.50 -25.54 -4.27
N SER A 21 -48.14 -25.22 -5.52
CA SER A 21 -48.54 -24.11 -6.36
C SER A 21 -50.06 -24.00 -6.61
N MET A 22 -50.56 -22.78 -6.88
CA MET A 22 -51.66 -22.47 -7.82
C MET A 22 -51.71 -20.94 -8.03
N VAL A 23 -51.34 -20.40 -9.20
CA VAL A 23 -52.14 -20.15 -10.43
C VAL A 23 -52.96 -18.84 -10.39
N PHE A 24 -52.56 -17.95 -11.33
CA PHE A 24 -53.24 -16.86 -12.04
C PHE A 24 -54.71 -16.51 -11.74
N GLY A 25 -54.98 -15.19 -11.69
CA GLY A 25 -56.30 -14.62 -11.93
C GLY A 25 -56.34 -13.09 -11.83
N ALA A 26 -56.03 -12.40 -12.93
CA ALA A 26 -56.30 -10.97 -13.11
C ALA A 26 -57.73 -10.74 -13.60
N ALA A 27 -58.46 -9.74 -13.05
CA ALA A 27 -59.55 -9.03 -13.73
C ALA A 27 -60.00 -7.75 -13.00
N LEU A 28 -59.73 -6.61 -13.64
CA LEU A 28 -60.61 -5.47 -13.98
C LEU A 28 -61.51 -4.73 -12.95
N VAL A 29 -61.25 -3.41 -12.91
CA VAL A 29 -62.17 -2.25 -13.12
C VAL A 29 -63.10 -1.77 -12.01
N GLY A 30 -62.94 -0.48 -11.66
CA GLY A 30 -63.89 0.30 -10.88
C GLY A 30 -63.51 1.78 -10.68
N LEU A 31 -63.58 2.56 -11.78
CA LEU A 31 -63.78 4.02 -11.89
C LEU A 31 -64.15 4.81 -10.61
N LEU A 32 -63.53 6.00 -10.40
CA LEU A 32 -64.25 7.29 -10.33
C LEU A 32 -63.32 8.52 -10.44
N LEU A 33 -63.78 9.46 -11.27
CA LEU A 33 -63.21 10.72 -11.75
C LEU A 33 -63.42 11.90 -10.78
N ALA A 34 -62.54 12.90 -10.84
CA ALA A 34 -62.79 14.31 -11.23
C ALA A 34 -61.80 15.27 -10.54
N ALA A 35 -61.38 16.44 -11.05
CA ALA A 35 -61.26 17.07 -12.38
C ALA A 35 -60.64 18.48 -12.14
N CYS A 36 -60.12 19.11 -13.21
CA CYS A 36 -59.70 20.53 -13.46
C CYS A 36 -58.16 20.67 -13.70
N SER A 37 -57.58 20.65 -14.92
CA SER A 37 -57.66 21.50 -16.14
C SER A 37 -57.25 22.98 -15.92
N ALA A 38 -56.39 23.70 -16.69
CA ALA A 38 -55.83 23.62 -18.06
C ALA A 38 -54.61 24.61 -18.15
N ASP A 39 -53.44 24.32 -18.76
CA ASP A 39 -52.96 24.48 -20.19
C ASP A 39 -52.52 25.94 -20.58
N PRO A 40 -51.63 26.27 -21.58
CA PRO A 40 -50.90 25.45 -22.60
C PRO A 40 -49.43 25.81 -23.05
N GLY A 41 -48.68 24.79 -23.51
CA GLY A 41 -47.79 24.68 -24.71
C GLY A 41 -46.43 25.43 -24.85
N PRO A 42 -45.57 25.16 -25.87
CA PRO A 42 -45.54 24.04 -26.84
C PRO A 42 -44.14 23.39 -27.16
N GLY A 43 -44.12 22.07 -27.41
CA GLY A 43 -43.51 21.37 -28.57
C GLY A 43 -41.98 21.32 -28.81
N SER A 44 -41.41 20.10 -28.85
CA SER A 44 -40.66 19.49 -30.00
C SER A 44 -40.07 18.10 -29.62
N PRO A 45 -39.70 17.23 -30.60
CA PRO A 45 -39.87 15.78 -30.51
C PRO A 45 -38.62 15.01 -30.07
N LEU A 46 -38.84 13.85 -29.42
CA LEU A 46 -37.83 12.80 -29.24
C LEU A 46 -37.94 11.79 -30.39
N PRO A 47 -36.80 11.29 -30.94
CA PRO A 47 -36.80 10.12 -31.80
C PRO A 47 -36.71 8.83 -30.97
N ASP A 48 -37.27 7.78 -31.56
CA ASP A 48 -37.26 6.39 -31.10
C ASP A 48 -35.84 5.90 -30.75
N VAL A 49 -35.69 5.29 -29.58
CA VAL A 49 -34.55 4.41 -29.26
C VAL A 49 -35.05 2.97 -29.27
N ALA A 50 -34.41 2.21 -30.15
CA ALA A 50 -34.61 0.80 -30.35
C ALA A 50 -34.07 -0.03 -29.17
N ASP A 51 -34.82 -1.07 -28.92
CA ASP A 51 -34.55 -2.26 -28.13
C ASP A 51 -33.31 -3.02 -28.64
N THR A 52 -32.30 -3.23 -27.79
CA THR A 52 -31.42 -4.41 -27.83
C THR A 52 -30.82 -4.68 -26.46
N SER A 53 -31.26 -5.78 -25.85
CA SER A 53 -30.54 -6.53 -24.82
C SER A 53 -29.41 -7.39 -25.42
N SER A 54 -28.25 -7.41 -24.78
CA SER A 54 -27.39 -8.60 -24.59
C SER A 54 -26.17 -8.22 -23.73
N ASP A 55 -26.16 -8.70 -22.48
CA ASP A 55 -24.99 -8.74 -21.59
C ASP A 55 -24.02 -9.84 -22.04
N GLY A 56 -22.73 -9.51 -22.06
CA GLY A 56 -21.60 -10.43 -22.27
C GLY A 56 -20.32 -9.62 -22.39
N GLY A 57 -19.50 -9.61 -21.34
CA GLY A 57 -18.22 -8.90 -21.31
C GLY A 57 -17.19 -9.53 -22.23
N ASP A 58 -16.65 -8.73 -23.14
CA ASP A 58 -15.60 -9.11 -24.08
C ASP A 58 -14.23 -9.03 -23.39
N LEU A 59 -13.57 -10.19 -23.22
CA LEU A 59 -12.12 -10.26 -23.20
C LEU A 59 -11.65 -10.08 -24.65
N GLU A 60 -10.79 -9.10 -24.93
CA GLU A 60 -10.19 -8.93 -26.26
C GLU A 60 -9.25 -10.11 -26.56
N GLY A 61 -9.82 -11.21 -27.07
CA GLY A 61 -9.03 -12.36 -27.46
C GLY A 61 -8.26 -12.11 -28.75
N ILE A 62 -6.98 -12.50 -28.77
CA ILE A 62 -6.14 -12.44 -29.98
C ILE A 62 -6.77 -13.29 -31.08
N SER A 63 -6.89 -12.71 -32.27
CA SER A 63 -7.42 -13.43 -33.43
C SER A 63 -6.40 -14.46 -33.92
N CYS A 64 -6.85 -15.70 -34.11
CA CYS A 64 -6.02 -16.78 -34.63
C CYS A 64 -6.65 -17.41 -35.88
N LEU A 65 -5.82 -17.93 -36.78
CA LEU A 65 -6.27 -18.73 -37.92
C LEU A 65 -6.15 -20.24 -37.66
N ALA A 66 -5.27 -20.62 -36.75
CA ALA A 66 -5.02 -21.98 -36.27
C ALA A 66 -4.36 -21.92 -34.88
N THR A 67 -4.38 -23.04 -34.14
CA THR A 67 -3.82 -23.16 -32.77
C THR A 67 -2.32 -22.81 -32.70
N GLU A 68 -1.56 -23.05 -33.78
CA GLU A 68 -0.16 -22.61 -33.92
C GLU A 68 0.01 -21.09 -33.79
N GLY A 69 -0.98 -20.30 -34.21
CA GLY A 69 -0.96 -18.84 -34.09
C GLY A 69 -1.14 -18.35 -32.65
N CYS A 70 -1.79 -19.14 -31.79
CA CYS A 70 -1.89 -18.85 -30.37
C CYS A 70 -0.58 -19.14 -29.64
N ASN A 71 0.14 -20.19 -30.07
CA ASN A 71 1.42 -20.56 -29.48
C ASN A 71 2.59 -19.65 -29.84
N ALA A 72 2.45 -18.85 -30.90
CA ALA A 72 3.46 -17.87 -31.29
C ALA A 72 3.49 -16.65 -30.34
N GLU A 73 2.41 -16.39 -29.60
CA GLU A 73 2.32 -15.31 -28.62
C GLU A 73 2.61 -15.84 -27.20
N PRO A 74 3.66 -15.34 -26.50
CA PRO A 74 4.11 -15.90 -25.23
C PRO A 74 3.02 -15.99 -24.14
N GLY A 75 2.04 -15.08 -24.14
CA GLY A 75 0.90 -15.09 -23.21
C GLY A 75 -0.12 -16.20 -23.49
N TYR A 76 -0.12 -16.81 -24.66
CA TYR A 76 -1.16 -17.73 -25.15
C TYR A 76 -0.62 -19.13 -25.49
N ALA A 77 0.64 -19.43 -25.16
CA ALA A 77 1.22 -20.78 -25.32
C ALA A 77 0.41 -21.85 -24.57
N GLY A 78 -0.01 -22.90 -25.26
CA GLY A 78 -0.87 -23.95 -24.70
C GLY A 78 -2.38 -23.68 -24.84
N THR A 79 -2.80 -22.54 -25.41
CA THR A 79 -4.23 -22.27 -25.69
C THR A 79 -4.66 -22.83 -27.05
N LEU A 80 -5.97 -22.90 -27.30
CA LEU A 80 -6.59 -23.46 -28.51
C LEU A 80 -7.21 -22.36 -29.37
N CYS A 81 -7.11 -22.46 -30.70
CA CYS A 81 -7.77 -21.52 -31.59
C CYS A 81 -9.23 -21.91 -31.84
N ILE A 82 -10.15 -21.37 -31.03
CA ILE A 82 -11.58 -21.70 -31.09
C ILE A 82 -12.34 -20.51 -31.67
N SER A 83 -13.02 -20.73 -32.80
CA SER A 83 -13.79 -19.69 -33.51
C SER A 83 -12.97 -18.47 -33.94
N GLY A 84 -11.67 -18.66 -34.19
CA GLY A 84 -10.77 -17.60 -34.65
C GLY A 84 -10.22 -16.72 -33.54
N ILE A 85 -10.32 -17.16 -32.28
CA ILE A 85 -9.79 -16.49 -31.10
C ILE A 85 -9.05 -17.50 -30.21
N CYS A 86 -7.94 -17.11 -29.61
CA CYS A 86 -7.20 -17.95 -28.66
C CYS A 86 -7.97 -18.10 -27.35
N GLN A 87 -8.31 -19.34 -26.97
CA GLN A 87 -9.11 -19.67 -25.79
C GLN A 87 -8.47 -20.78 -24.96
N LEU A 88 -8.70 -20.75 -23.65
CA LEU A 88 -8.24 -21.80 -22.73
C LEU A 88 -8.88 -23.16 -23.08
N CYS A 89 -8.14 -24.25 -22.88
CA CYS A 89 -8.72 -25.59 -23.00
C CYS A 89 -9.73 -25.85 -21.87
N LEU A 90 -10.77 -26.63 -22.17
CA LEU A 90 -11.83 -26.95 -21.20
C LEU A 90 -11.70 -28.38 -20.66
N ASP A 91 -11.11 -29.27 -21.45
CA ASP A 91 -10.87 -30.67 -21.10
C ASP A 91 -9.74 -31.26 -21.96
N ASP A 92 -9.25 -32.43 -21.57
CA ASP A 92 -8.18 -33.16 -22.28
C ASP A 92 -8.56 -33.47 -23.74
N ALA A 93 -9.85 -33.72 -24.00
CA ALA A 93 -10.36 -34.00 -25.35
C ALA A 93 -10.19 -32.79 -26.29
N SER A 94 -10.24 -31.58 -25.75
CA SER A 94 -9.98 -30.33 -26.48
C SER A 94 -8.51 -30.25 -26.91
N CYS A 95 -7.59 -30.74 -26.08
CA CYS A 95 -6.15 -30.74 -26.36
C CYS A 95 -5.74 -31.83 -27.34
N GLU A 96 -6.32 -33.03 -27.26
CA GLU A 96 -5.96 -34.13 -28.17
C GLU A 96 -6.18 -33.82 -29.66
N ALA A 97 -7.14 -32.95 -29.97
CA ALA A 97 -7.45 -32.57 -31.34
C ALA A 97 -6.35 -31.73 -32.00
N ASP A 98 -5.67 -30.87 -31.24
CA ASP A 98 -4.71 -29.89 -31.76
C ASP A 98 -3.26 -30.13 -31.30
N TYR A 99 -3.04 -30.73 -30.11
CA TYR A 99 -1.72 -31.07 -29.55
C TYR A 99 -1.38 -32.57 -29.64
N GLY A 100 -2.34 -33.40 -30.05
CA GLY A 100 -2.14 -34.83 -30.28
C GLY A 100 -2.54 -35.72 -29.10
N VAL A 101 -2.72 -37.00 -29.40
CA VAL A 101 -3.22 -38.02 -28.44
C VAL A 101 -2.31 -38.10 -27.21
N GLY A 102 -2.88 -37.97 -26.02
CA GLY A 102 -2.15 -37.95 -24.75
C GLY A 102 -1.81 -36.56 -24.19
N SER A 103 -2.26 -35.48 -24.86
CA SER A 103 -2.16 -34.12 -24.31
C SER A 103 -3.24 -33.88 -23.26
N VAL A 104 -2.89 -33.28 -22.12
CA VAL A 104 -3.81 -33.00 -21.01
C VAL A 104 -4.05 -31.50 -20.86
N CYS A 105 -5.26 -31.13 -20.45
CA CYS A 105 -5.64 -29.75 -20.17
C CYS A 105 -5.38 -29.45 -18.70
N GLN A 106 -4.29 -28.73 -18.42
CA GLN A 106 -3.91 -28.35 -17.06
C GLN A 106 -3.95 -26.83 -16.93
N SER A 107 -4.76 -26.34 -15.99
CA SER A 107 -4.95 -24.90 -15.73
C SER A 107 -5.30 -24.08 -16.98
N GLY A 108 -6.13 -24.66 -17.86
CA GLY A 108 -6.57 -24.01 -19.10
C GLY A 108 -5.56 -24.00 -20.24
N ARG A 109 -4.43 -24.71 -20.11
CA ARG A 109 -3.41 -24.88 -21.17
C ARG A 109 -3.15 -26.36 -21.46
N CYS A 110 -2.94 -26.67 -22.73
CA CYS A 110 -2.55 -28.00 -23.19
C CYS A 110 -1.03 -28.19 -23.03
N SER A 111 -0.62 -29.26 -22.35
CA SER A 111 0.78 -29.70 -22.25
C SER A 111 0.97 -31.08 -22.90
N GLU A 112 2.13 -31.32 -23.51
CA GLU A 112 2.51 -32.66 -23.98
C GLU A 112 2.79 -33.52 -22.73
N GLY A 113 2.02 -34.61 -22.54
CA GLY A 113 2.08 -35.41 -21.32
C GLY A 113 3.42 -36.12 -21.11
N CYS A 114 3.98 -36.04 -19.89
CA CYS A 114 5.03 -36.96 -19.45
C CYS A 114 4.40 -38.32 -19.08
N THR A 115 5.15 -39.41 -19.28
CA THR A 115 4.67 -40.76 -18.94
C THR A 115 5.02 -41.06 -17.48
N PRO A 116 4.06 -41.45 -16.61
CA PRO A 116 4.36 -41.86 -15.24
C PRO A 116 5.50 -42.88 -15.18
N GLY A 117 6.41 -42.72 -14.21
CA GLY A 117 7.59 -43.60 -14.03
C GLY A 117 8.88 -43.15 -14.72
N GLN A 118 8.91 -42.02 -15.43
CA GLN A 118 10.15 -41.40 -15.93
C GLN A 118 10.77 -40.42 -14.90
N PRO A 119 12.08 -40.11 -14.98
CA PRO A 119 12.70 -39.07 -14.15
C PRO A 119 11.93 -37.75 -14.24
N ASP A 120 11.77 -37.06 -13.11
CA ASP A 120 11.00 -35.81 -12.96
C ASP A 120 9.47 -35.94 -13.18
N CYS A 121 8.94 -37.17 -13.15
CA CYS A 121 7.50 -37.45 -13.23
C CYS A 121 6.97 -38.17 -11.99
N ILE A 122 5.63 -38.16 -11.84
CA ILE A 122 4.95 -38.94 -10.82
C ILE A 122 5.21 -40.45 -11.01
N CYS A 123 5.38 -41.16 -9.89
CA CYS A 123 5.67 -42.59 -9.93
C CYS A 123 4.55 -43.40 -10.59
N ASP A 124 4.92 -44.43 -11.37
CA ASP A 124 3.95 -45.42 -11.87
C ASP A 124 3.83 -46.55 -10.85
N ASP A 125 2.75 -46.54 -10.06
CA ASP A 125 2.50 -47.50 -8.97
C ASP A 125 3.68 -47.66 -7.98
N GLY A 126 4.40 -46.57 -7.71
CA GLY A 126 5.54 -46.54 -6.79
C GLY A 126 6.87 -47.02 -7.40
N ALA A 127 6.94 -47.19 -8.72
CA ALA A 127 8.15 -47.56 -9.44
C ALA A 127 8.56 -46.49 -10.48
N CYS A 128 9.86 -46.41 -10.75
CA CYS A 128 10.46 -45.60 -11.79
C CYS A 128 11.39 -46.47 -12.65
N GLU A 129 11.52 -46.17 -13.94
CA GLU A 129 12.25 -47.05 -14.88
C GLU A 129 13.76 -47.07 -14.63
N GLU A 130 14.36 -45.94 -14.19
CA GLU A 130 15.81 -45.79 -13.95
C GLU A 130 16.15 -44.97 -12.67
N SER A 131 15.17 -44.74 -11.79
CA SER A 131 15.27 -43.92 -10.57
C SER A 131 14.49 -44.55 -9.40
N PHE A 132 14.47 -43.91 -8.23
CA PHE A 132 13.71 -44.34 -7.07
C PHE A 132 12.50 -43.43 -6.84
N CYS A 133 11.37 -44.02 -6.46
CA CYS A 133 10.18 -43.26 -6.09
C CYS A 133 10.33 -42.74 -4.66
N ILE A 134 10.68 -41.45 -4.53
CA ILE A 134 10.84 -40.76 -3.25
C ILE A 134 9.70 -39.75 -3.16
N VAL A 135 8.81 -39.92 -2.17
CA VAL A 135 7.65 -39.03 -1.92
C VAL A 135 6.73 -38.83 -3.15
N GLY A 136 6.67 -39.80 -4.07
CA GLY A 136 5.78 -39.77 -5.23
C GLY A 136 6.39 -39.22 -6.51
N GLU A 137 7.67 -38.84 -6.48
CA GLU A 137 8.45 -38.40 -7.65
C GLU A 137 9.69 -39.29 -7.85
N CYS A 138 10.15 -39.37 -9.10
CA CYS A 138 11.21 -40.26 -9.54
C CYS A 138 12.60 -39.58 -9.51
N GLU A 139 13.37 -39.75 -8.44
CA GLU A 139 14.70 -39.14 -8.22
C GLU A 139 15.89 -40.13 -8.31
N VAL A 140 17.07 -39.64 -8.70
CA VAL A 140 18.31 -40.45 -8.82
C VAL A 140 19.17 -40.27 -7.56
N CYS A 141 19.43 -41.36 -6.82
CA CYS A 141 20.21 -41.36 -5.57
C CYS A 141 21.32 -42.44 -5.61
N THR A 142 22.50 -42.18 -5.02
CA THR A 142 23.65 -43.12 -5.00
C THR A 142 23.68 -43.93 -3.70
N PRO A 143 23.69 -45.29 -3.74
CA PRO A 143 23.76 -46.10 -2.52
C PRO A 143 24.99 -45.78 -1.64
N GLY A 144 24.75 -45.51 -0.36
CA GLY A 144 25.77 -45.14 0.62
C GLY A 144 25.85 -43.66 0.99
N GLU A 145 25.12 -42.78 0.29
CA GLU A 145 24.94 -41.35 0.66
C GLU A 145 23.83 -41.19 1.71
N THR A 146 23.90 -40.14 2.53
CA THR A 146 22.89 -39.83 3.55
C THR A 146 21.49 -39.73 2.92
N GLY A 147 20.51 -40.44 3.48
CA GLY A 147 19.15 -40.54 2.92
C GLY A 147 18.97 -41.59 1.82
N CYS A 148 20.03 -42.28 1.40
CA CYS A 148 19.98 -43.39 0.43
C CYS A 148 20.10 -44.75 1.10
N VAL A 149 19.79 -45.81 0.35
CA VAL A 149 20.00 -47.19 0.81
C VAL A 149 21.47 -47.47 1.06
N CYS A 150 21.76 -48.25 2.10
CA CYS A 150 23.13 -48.58 2.45
C CYS A 150 23.86 -49.28 1.31
N SER A 151 25.16 -49.02 1.19
CA SER A 151 26.00 -49.73 0.23
C SER A 151 26.12 -51.22 0.60
N ASP A 152 26.52 -52.05 -0.36
CA ASP A 152 26.71 -53.49 -0.17
C ASP A 152 27.69 -53.77 1.00
N GLY A 153 27.14 -54.12 2.18
CA GLY A 153 27.91 -54.32 3.41
C GLY A 153 27.40 -53.58 4.65
N GLU A 154 26.20 -52.97 4.61
CA GLU A 154 25.64 -52.15 5.71
C GLU A 154 26.53 -50.95 6.06
N SER A 155 27.30 -50.44 5.08
CA SER A 155 28.18 -49.29 5.25
C SER A 155 27.61 -48.04 4.58
N CYS A 156 27.81 -46.90 5.23
CA CYS A 156 27.50 -45.57 4.74
C CYS A 156 28.79 -44.74 4.61
N GLY A 157 28.68 -43.51 4.09
CA GLY A 157 29.77 -42.54 4.07
C GLY A 157 30.38 -42.29 5.47
N GLU A 158 31.58 -41.73 5.52
CA GLU A 158 32.25 -41.36 6.78
C GLU A 158 31.34 -40.40 7.58
N GLY A 159 30.91 -40.78 8.78
CA GLY A 159 29.98 -40.01 9.63
C GLY A 159 28.55 -40.56 9.73
N ASP A 160 28.17 -41.51 8.86
CA ASP A 160 26.82 -42.08 8.81
C ASP A 160 26.79 -43.54 9.31
N THR A 161 25.64 -43.96 9.84
CA THR A 161 25.37 -45.36 10.20
C THR A 161 24.19 -45.91 9.40
N CYS A 162 24.25 -47.22 9.10
CA CYS A 162 23.20 -47.90 8.35
C CYS A 162 22.09 -48.37 9.30
N ASN A 163 21.00 -47.61 9.39
CA ASN A 163 19.83 -47.95 10.18
C ASN A 163 18.69 -48.41 9.27
N ASP A 164 18.21 -49.63 9.48
CA ASP A 164 17.12 -50.27 8.71
C ASP A 164 17.29 -50.22 7.17
N GLY A 165 18.54 -50.24 6.71
CA GLY A 165 18.89 -50.23 5.30
C GLY A 165 18.99 -48.83 4.67
N LEU A 166 18.90 -47.76 5.46
CA LEU A 166 19.12 -46.37 5.06
C LEU A 166 20.35 -45.78 5.77
N CYS A 167 21.09 -44.91 5.09
CA CYS A 167 22.21 -44.17 5.68
C CYS A 167 21.71 -42.92 6.39
N GLU A 168 21.91 -42.88 7.71
CA GLU A 168 21.53 -41.77 8.59
C GLU A 168 22.78 -41.22 9.30
N THR A 169 22.81 -39.91 9.52
CA THR A 169 23.91 -39.23 10.21
C THR A 169 23.94 -39.62 11.68
N CYS A 170 25.09 -40.04 12.21
CA CYS A 170 25.26 -40.27 13.67
C CYS A 170 25.28 -38.89 14.33
N SER A 171 24.23 -38.52 15.06
CA SER A 171 24.35 -37.43 16.04
C SER A 171 25.44 -37.84 17.04
N GLY A 172 26.44 -36.98 17.28
CA GLY A 172 27.39 -37.22 18.38
C GLY A 172 26.65 -37.47 19.70
N ALA A 173 27.26 -38.24 20.62
CA ALA A 173 26.69 -38.63 21.92
C ALA A 173 25.71 -39.82 21.96
N GLU A 174 25.22 -40.34 20.83
CA GLU A 174 24.33 -41.52 20.81
C GLU A 174 25.06 -42.87 21.02
N LEU A 175 24.32 -43.92 21.41
CA LEU A 175 24.87 -45.25 21.73
C LEU A 175 25.64 -45.84 20.53
N GLY A 176 26.96 -45.95 20.65
CA GLY A 176 27.86 -46.44 19.60
C GLY A 176 28.48 -45.37 18.71
N CYS A 177 28.08 -44.10 18.84
CA CYS A 177 28.75 -42.96 18.20
C CYS A 177 29.91 -42.43 19.06
N ALA A 178 30.68 -41.49 18.50
CA ALA A 178 31.75 -40.83 19.24
C ALA A 178 31.21 -39.98 20.39
N CYS A 179 31.97 -39.90 21.49
CA CYS A 179 31.64 -39.00 22.60
C CYS A 179 31.71 -37.54 22.17
N ASN A 180 30.97 -36.68 22.88
CA ASN A 180 31.13 -35.24 22.75
C ASN A 180 32.55 -34.81 23.15
N SER A 181 32.96 -33.62 22.70
CA SER A 181 34.28 -33.05 22.98
C SER A 181 34.57 -32.81 24.48
N ASP A 182 33.54 -32.84 25.33
CA ASP A 182 33.60 -32.75 26.79
C ASP A 182 33.63 -34.12 27.51
N ASP A 183 33.88 -35.21 26.77
CA ASP A 183 33.85 -36.61 27.21
C ASP A 183 32.45 -37.08 27.69
N THR A 184 31.36 -36.47 27.20
CA THR A 184 29.97 -36.84 27.55
C THR A 184 29.21 -37.57 26.43
N CYS A 185 28.07 -38.15 26.81
CA CYS A 185 27.15 -38.90 25.95
C CYS A 185 25.70 -38.57 26.32
N GLU A 186 24.72 -38.99 25.50
CA GLU A 186 23.31 -38.78 25.81
C GLU A 186 22.90 -39.41 27.16
N PRO A 187 21.84 -38.89 27.82
CA PRO A 187 21.38 -39.38 29.11
C PRO A 187 21.18 -40.90 29.14
N GLY A 188 21.86 -41.58 30.07
CA GLY A 188 21.84 -43.04 30.21
C GLY A 188 23.03 -43.76 29.55
N LEU A 189 23.91 -43.01 28.88
CA LEU A 189 25.16 -43.47 28.30
C LEU A 189 26.36 -42.86 29.03
N ARG A 190 27.54 -43.45 28.86
CA ARG A 190 28.82 -42.89 29.32
C ARG A 190 29.88 -43.02 28.24
N CYS A 191 30.85 -42.12 28.25
CA CYS A 191 31.99 -42.24 27.36
C CYS A 191 32.94 -43.36 27.84
N ALA A 192 33.08 -44.42 27.05
CA ALA A 192 33.96 -45.53 27.37
C ALA A 192 35.44 -45.21 27.07
N GLN A 193 36.35 -46.07 27.52
CA GLN A 193 37.77 -46.01 27.12
C GLN A 193 37.92 -46.34 25.63
N GLY A 194 37.78 -45.33 24.77
CA GLY A 194 37.81 -45.44 23.31
C GLY A 194 36.96 -44.40 22.57
N ASP A 195 36.60 -43.29 23.23
CA ASP A 195 35.81 -42.17 22.69
C ASP A 195 34.49 -42.60 22.05
N THR A 196 33.87 -43.67 22.56
CA THR A 196 32.58 -44.18 22.07
C THR A 196 31.58 -44.25 23.21
N CYS A 197 30.34 -43.80 22.97
CA CYS A 197 29.27 -43.84 23.96
C CYS A 197 28.76 -45.27 24.15
N GLU A 198 28.83 -45.77 25.39
CA GLU A 198 28.31 -47.07 25.80
C GLU A 198 27.21 -46.93 26.85
N LEU A 199 26.37 -47.96 27.04
CA LEU A 199 25.35 -47.98 28.08
C LEU A 199 25.97 -47.83 29.48
N CYS A 200 25.51 -46.83 30.23
CA CYS A 200 25.88 -46.65 31.64
C CYS A 200 25.18 -47.73 32.47
N PRO A 201 25.89 -48.67 33.13
CA PRO A 201 25.25 -49.71 33.92
C PRO A 201 24.47 -49.08 35.09
N ALA A 202 23.16 -49.34 35.16
CA ALA A 202 22.32 -48.80 36.23
C ALA A 202 22.87 -49.21 37.61
N GLY A 203 23.02 -48.24 38.52
CA GLY A 203 23.59 -48.43 39.84
C GLY A 203 25.02 -47.89 40.04
N GLU A 204 25.82 -47.72 38.98
CA GLU A 204 27.19 -47.17 39.09
C GLU A 204 27.22 -45.64 39.25
N GLN A 205 28.31 -45.08 39.81
CA GLN A 205 28.44 -43.64 40.04
C GLN A 205 28.28 -42.84 38.73
N GLY A 206 27.37 -41.86 38.72
CA GLY A 206 27.02 -41.06 37.55
C GLY A 206 26.02 -41.72 36.59
N CYS A 207 25.58 -42.95 36.85
CA CYS A 207 24.59 -43.66 36.03
C CYS A 207 23.16 -43.63 36.64
N PRO A 208 22.12 -43.98 35.85
CA PRO A 208 20.76 -44.09 36.36
C PRO A 208 20.61 -45.09 37.52
N CYS A 209 19.74 -44.80 38.47
CA CYS A 209 19.50 -45.70 39.60
C CYS A 209 18.84 -47.02 39.19
N GLU A 210 19.31 -48.14 39.73
CA GLU A 210 18.63 -49.43 39.55
C GLU A 210 17.46 -49.53 40.54
N SER A 211 16.24 -49.25 40.07
CA SER A 211 15.02 -49.29 40.90
C SER A 211 15.10 -48.42 42.16
N GLY A 212 15.74 -47.26 42.07
CA GLY A 212 15.93 -46.31 43.17
C GLY A 212 17.05 -46.65 44.16
N ASN A 213 17.90 -47.64 43.85
CA ASN A 213 19.12 -47.93 44.60
C ASN A 213 20.34 -47.77 43.70
N CYS A 214 21.51 -47.65 44.34
CA CYS A 214 22.80 -47.57 43.69
C CYS A 214 23.75 -48.61 44.27
N ASP A 215 24.79 -48.94 43.51
CA ASP A 215 25.81 -49.88 43.93
C ASP A 215 26.69 -49.27 45.04
N ASP A 216 27.23 -50.15 45.88
CA ASP A 216 28.10 -49.82 47.01
C ASP A 216 27.51 -48.76 47.98
N ASP A 217 28.29 -47.71 48.30
CA ASP A 217 27.94 -46.64 49.26
C ASP A 217 27.32 -45.41 48.54
N LEU A 218 26.77 -45.60 47.34
CA LEU A 218 26.10 -44.55 46.57
C LEU A 218 24.62 -44.45 46.97
N VAL A 219 24.06 -43.25 46.84
CA VAL A 219 22.64 -42.95 47.06
C VAL A 219 22.03 -42.42 45.78
N CYS A 220 20.83 -42.89 45.50
CA CYS A 220 20.04 -42.41 44.36
C CYS A 220 19.53 -41.00 44.65
N MET A 221 20.00 -40.02 43.88
CA MET A 221 19.59 -38.62 43.95
C MET A 221 19.14 -38.18 42.55
N SER A 222 17.87 -37.81 42.42
CA SER A 222 17.28 -37.39 41.13
C SER A 222 17.53 -38.39 39.99
N ASP A 223 17.29 -39.68 40.28
CA ASP A 223 17.49 -40.80 39.37
C ASP A 223 18.95 -41.06 38.92
N ILE A 224 19.95 -40.39 39.50
CA ILE A 224 21.39 -40.63 39.28
C ILE A 224 22.07 -41.13 40.58
N CYS A 225 23.03 -42.03 40.44
CA CYS A 225 23.79 -42.57 41.57
C CYS A 225 24.98 -41.68 41.96
N ALA A 226 24.91 -41.08 43.15
CA ALA A 226 25.92 -40.17 43.69
C ALA A 226 26.46 -40.64 45.06
N ALA A 227 27.60 -40.11 45.52
CA ALA A 227 28.19 -40.51 46.80
C ALA A 227 27.32 -40.11 48.01
N GLU A 228 27.25 -40.95 49.05
CA GLU A 228 26.54 -40.64 50.31
C GLU A 228 27.08 -39.35 50.95
N GLY A 229 26.26 -38.29 50.92
CA GLY A 229 26.61 -36.96 51.42
C GLY A 229 26.66 -35.85 50.36
N CYS A 230 26.45 -36.18 49.08
CA CYS A 230 26.18 -35.19 48.05
C CYS A 230 24.92 -34.38 48.38
N LEU A 231 24.98 -33.06 48.23
CA LEU A 231 23.81 -32.18 48.17
C LEU A 231 23.59 -31.86 46.69
N ALA A 232 22.35 -31.94 46.21
CA ALA A 232 22.06 -31.52 44.84
C ALA A 232 22.50 -30.07 44.64
N GLY A 233 23.15 -29.77 43.52
CA GLY A 233 23.78 -28.49 43.22
C GLY A 233 25.24 -28.36 43.69
N ALA A 234 25.74 -29.26 44.54
CA ALA A 234 27.11 -29.18 45.05
C ALA A 234 28.17 -29.64 44.05
N LEU A 235 29.39 -29.11 44.16
CA LEU A 235 30.52 -29.53 43.33
C LEU A 235 30.71 -31.05 43.38
N ASP A 236 30.82 -31.68 42.20
CA ASP A 236 30.85 -33.12 41.95
C ASP A 236 29.55 -33.89 42.32
N CYS A 237 28.43 -33.18 42.44
CA CYS A 237 27.10 -33.75 42.70
C CYS A 237 26.10 -33.44 41.57
N PRO A 238 24.97 -34.18 41.50
CA PRO A 238 23.93 -33.90 40.51
C PRO A 238 23.38 -32.49 40.62
N CYS A 239 23.05 -31.86 39.50
CA CYS A 239 22.46 -30.52 39.46
C CYS A 239 21.10 -30.47 40.18
N ASP A 240 20.79 -29.33 40.79
CA ASP A 240 19.48 -29.06 41.42
C ASP A 240 18.62 -28.26 40.44
N ASP A 241 17.65 -28.91 39.79
CA ASP A 241 16.80 -28.31 38.75
C ASP A 241 17.59 -27.57 37.63
N GLY A 242 18.75 -28.11 37.25
CA GLY A 242 19.65 -27.54 36.24
C GLY A 242 20.63 -26.48 36.76
N GLY A 243 20.59 -26.16 38.06
CA GLY A 243 21.50 -25.22 38.72
C GLY A 243 22.54 -25.88 39.63
N CYS A 244 23.60 -25.13 39.93
CA CYS A 244 24.68 -25.49 40.85
C CYS A 244 24.94 -24.35 41.86
N GLU A 245 25.62 -24.64 42.98
CA GLU A 245 26.00 -23.58 43.94
C GLU A 245 27.04 -22.61 43.34
N ASP A 246 27.08 -21.38 43.87
CA ASP A 246 27.95 -20.28 43.42
C ASP A 246 29.39 -20.74 43.10
N GLY A 247 29.80 -20.56 41.84
CA GLY A 247 31.12 -20.95 41.34
C GLY A 247 31.20 -22.37 40.75
N ALA A 248 30.06 -22.99 40.45
CA ALA A 248 29.96 -24.21 39.65
C ALA A 248 28.87 -24.07 38.58
N TYR A 249 29.02 -24.77 37.46
CA TYR A 249 28.02 -24.86 36.39
C TYR A 249 27.53 -26.30 36.24
N CYS A 250 26.31 -26.47 35.72
CA CYS A 250 25.74 -27.79 35.45
C CYS A 250 26.26 -28.30 34.11
N ALA A 251 27.13 -29.31 34.12
CA ALA A 251 27.61 -29.92 32.89
C ALA A 251 26.52 -30.79 32.22
N SER A 252 26.71 -31.11 30.95
CA SER A 252 25.81 -31.94 30.12
C SER A 252 25.51 -33.33 30.74
N ASP A 253 26.44 -33.87 31.55
CA ASP A 253 26.29 -35.10 32.34
C ASP A 253 25.45 -34.93 33.62
N SER A 254 24.78 -33.78 33.79
CA SER A 254 23.99 -33.40 34.96
C SER A 254 24.78 -33.36 36.28
N GLN A 255 26.10 -33.14 36.23
CA GLN A 255 26.93 -32.92 37.42
C GLN A 255 27.45 -31.47 37.51
N CYS A 256 27.51 -30.94 38.72
CA CYS A 256 28.06 -29.62 38.98
C CYS A 256 29.59 -29.65 38.97
N ARG A 257 30.21 -28.92 38.05
CA ARG A 257 31.67 -28.78 37.93
C ARG A 257 32.10 -27.36 38.28
N ALA A 258 33.33 -27.21 38.76
CA ALA A 258 33.82 -25.91 39.21
C ALA A 258 33.92 -24.97 38.00
N CYS A 259 33.47 -23.73 38.17
CA CYS A 259 33.73 -22.68 37.22
C CYS A 259 35.19 -22.24 37.35
N ASP A 260 35.99 -22.75 36.44
CA ASP A 260 37.24 -22.09 36.08
C ASP A 260 36.81 -20.72 35.53
N ALA A 261 37.34 -19.63 36.09
CA ALA A 261 36.99 -18.29 35.60
C ALA A 261 37.20 -18.28 34.07
N ASN A 262 36.11 -18.09 33.33
CA ASN A 262 36.05 -18.07 31.87
C ASN A 262 35.98 -19.43 31.14
N GLY A 263 35.54 -20.51 31.80
CA GLY A 263 35.18 -21.78 31.15
C GLY A 263 33.75 -21.80 30.58
N LEU A 264 33.47 -22.72 29.65
CA LEU A 264 32.15 -22.89 29.02
C LEU A 264 31.02 -22.98 30.07
N GLY A 265 30.01 -22.12 29.95
CA GLY A 265 28.85 -22.06 30.84
C GLY A 265 29.06 -21.27 32.14
N CYS A 266 30.21 -20.61 32.31
CA CYS A 266 30.49 -19.76 33.47
C CYS A 266 30.22 -18.29 33.20
N ASP A 267 29.84 -17.56 34.26
CA ASP A 267 29.62 -16.11 34.21
C ASP A 267 30.87 -15.41 33.63
N CYS A 268 30.65 -14.60 32.61
CA CYS A 268 31.66 -13.73 32.03
C CYS A 268 31.35 -12.25 32.35
N ASP A 269 32.41 -11.47 32.56
CA ASP A 269 32.32 -10.01 32.55
C ASP A 269 32.63 -9.54 31.13
N THR A 270 31.73 -8.74 30.55
CA THR A 270 31.89 -8.19 29.19
C THR A 270 33.16 -7.33 29.05
N GLU A 271 33.78 -6.89 30.15
CA GLU A 271 35.06 -6.18 30.12
C GLU A 271 36.30 -7.10 30.09
N GLU A 272 36.24 -8.31 30.66
CA GLU A 272 37.39 -9.23 30.76
C GLU A 272 37.39 -10.33 29.70
N GLY A 273 36.24 -10.60 29.06
CA GLY A 273 36.08 -11.60 28.00
C GLY A 273 36.22 -13.04 28.52
N CYS A 274 36.08 -14.02 27.63
CA CYS A 274 36.32 -15.43 27.94
C CYS A 274 37.78 -15.83 27.58
N GLU A 275 38.39 -16.78 28.28
CA GLU A 275 39.75 -17.24 27.97
C GLU A 275 39.71 -18.37 26.93
N GLY A 276 40.48 -18.23 25.86
CA GLY A 276 40.56 -19.24 24.79
C GLY A 276 39.57 -18.96 23.66
N ASP A 277 39.00 -20.03 23.09
CA ASP A 277 38.12 -19.99 21.91
C ASP A 277 36.63 -19.82 22.30
N PHE A 278 36.37 -19.05 23.36
CA PHE A 278 35.03 -18.82 23.91
C PHE A 278 34.65 -17.34 23.77
N VAL A 279 33.36 -17.08 23.53
CA VAL A 279 32.77 -15.74 23.40
C VAL A 279 31.78 -15.52 24.56
N CYS A 280 31.79 -14.32 25.13
CA CYS A 280 30.85 -13.95 26.19
C CYS A 280 29.49 -13.62 25.56
N ASP A 281 28.46 -14.41 25.86
CA ASP A 281 27.11 -14.09 25.43
C ASP A 281 26.61 -12.87 26.20
N GLU A 282 26.36 -11.75 25.51
CA GLU A 282 25.97 -10.50 26.16
C GLU A 282 24.59 -10.57 26.84
N ASP A 283 23.69 -11.43 26.34
CA ASP A 283 22.32 -11.52 26.85
C ASP A 283 22.26 -12.36 28.12
N ASP A 284 23.01 -13.48 28.16
CA ASP A 284 23.01 -14.41 29.29
C ASP A 284 24.22 -14.24 30.23
N SER A 285 25.20 -13.40 29.87
CA SER A 285 26.44 -13.18 30.62
C SER A 285 27.24 -14.45 30.91
N VAL A 286 27.23 -15.44 30.00
CA VAL A 286 27.96 -16.71 30.13
C VAL A 286 28.90 -16.94 28.96
N CYS A 287 30.06 -17.57 29.22
CA CYS A 287 30.97 -17.99 28.15
C CYS A 287 30.37 -19.14 27.35
N ARG A 288 30.30 -18.99 26.03
CA ARG A 288 29.93 -20.05 25.08
C ARG A 288 31.04 -20.27 24.05
N VAL A 289 30.97 -21.35 23.27
CA VAL A 289 31.87 -21.54 22.12
C VAL A 289 31.67 -20.43 21.10
N GLU A 290 32.76 -20.01 20.45
CA GLU A 290 32.73 -19.13 19.28
C GLU A 290 31.85 -19.75 18.19
N LEU A 291 30.95 -18.95 17.61
CA LEU A 291 30.19 -19.36 16.44
C LEU A 291 31.01 -19.10 15.18
N THR A 292 31.42 -20.15 14.49
CA THR A 292 32.13 -20.06 13.21
C THR A 292 31.16 -20.18 12.04
N CYS A 293 31.58 -19.77 10.85
CA CYS A 293 30.82 -19.97 9.62
C CYS A 293 30.62 -21.45 9.25
N GLU A 294 31.36 -22.39 9.87
CA GLU A 294 31.12 -23.83 9.73
C GLU A 294 30.05 -24.35 10.71
N ASP A 295 29.73 -23.60 11.78
CA ASP A 295 28.66 -23.92 12.74
C ASP A 295 27.26 -23.56 12.19
N ASP A 296 27.11 -23.69 10.87
CA ASP A 296 26.02 -23.34 9.94
C ASP A 296 24.69 -24.07 10.23
N ALA A 297 24.36 -24.31 11.49
CA ALA A 297 22.98 -24.47 11.90
C ALA A 297 22.32 -23.12 11.65
N GLU A 298 21.41 -23.06 10.67
CA GLU A 298 20.67 -21.86 10.21
C GLU A 298 20.05 -21.02 11.36
N ASP A 299 19.98 -21.57 12.57
CA ASP A 299 19.47 -20.93 13.79
C ASP A 299 20.53 -20.22 14.67
N ALA A 300 21.82 -20.56 14.60
CA ALA A 300 22.82 -20.10 15.59
C ALA A 300 23.41 -18.72 15.27
N LEU A 301 23.87 -18.51 14.04
CA LEU A 301 24.37 -17.20 13.55
C LEU A 301 23.26 -16.34 12.93
N GLY A 302 22.12 -16.97 12.58
CA GLY A 302 21.04 -16.32 11.84
C GLY A 302 21.43 -15.87 10.43
N CYS A 303 22.53 -16.39 9.87
CA CYS A 303 22.87 -16.16 8.47
C CYS A 303 21.84 -16.86 7.59
N LEU A 304 21.35 -16.14 6.59
CA LEU A 304 20.37 -16.68 5.67
C LEU A 304 21.03 -17.68 4.72
N THR A 305 20.26 -18.67 4.22
CA THR A 305 20.73 -19.61 3.21
C THR A 305 21.35 -18.85 2.02
N GLN A 306 22.58 -19.20 1.63
CA GLN A 306 23.37 -18.55 0.55
C GLN A 306 23.93 -17.15 0.86
N GLN A 307 23.76 -16.63 2.08
CA GLN A 307 24.46 -15.44 2.55
C GLN A 307 25.93 -15.75 2.81
N LEU A 308 26.82 -14.81 2.51
CA LEU A 308 28.24 -14.98 2.80
C LEU A 308 28.48 -14.74 4.29
N CYS A 309 29.15 -15.68 4.95
CA CYS A 309 29.60 -15.54 6.32
C CYS A 309 31.11 -15.21 6.35
N ASP A 310 31.54 -14.39 7.30
CA ASP A 310 32.94 -13.99 7.51
C ASP A 310 33.38 -14.37 8.92
N ASP A 311 34.26 -15.38 9.03
CA ASP A 311 34.91 -15.78 10.27
C ASP A 311 35.77 -14.63 10.79
N ARG A 312 35.60 -14.27 12.06
CA ARG A 312 36.41 -13.23 12.70
C ARG A 312 37.66 -13.83 13.35
N GLU A 313 38.52 -12.96 13.89
CA GLU A 313 39.73 -13.43 14.58
C GLU A 313 39.34 -14.10 15.91
N ASP A 314 40.13 -15.10 16.36
CA ASP A 314 39.88 -15.90 17.57
C ASP A 314 39.24 -15.11 18.73
N GLY A 315 38.08 -15.54 19.20
CA GLY A 315 37.33 -14.94 20.30
C GLY A 315 36.25 -13.92 19.90
N GLU A 316 35.84 -13.89 18.64
CA GLU A 316 34.68 -13.14 18.13
C GLU A 316 33.79 -14.07 17.30
N ASP A 317 32.46 -13.98 17.44
CA ASP A 317 31.57 -14.73 16.56
C ASP A 317 31.71 -14.28 15.10
N ALA A 318 31.50 -15.22 14.19
CA ALA A 318 31.39 -14.95 12.77
C ALA A 318 30.22 -13.99 12.46
N VAL A 319 30.34 -13.25 11.36
CA VAL A 319 29.36 -12.23 10.99
C VAL A 319 28.80 -12.48 9.60
N CYS A 320 27.46 -12.46 9.48
CA CYS A 320 26.79 -12.53 8.19
C CYS A 320 26.98 -11.22 7.40
N LEU A 321 27.54 -11.30 6.19
CA LEU A 321 27.76 -10.15 5.33
C LEU A 321 26.52 -9.84 4.47
N PRO A 322 26.25 -8.57 4.09
CA PRO A 322 25.18 -8.20 3.16
C PRO A 322 25.58 -8.51 1.70
N SER A 323 26.05 -9.74 1.47
CA SER A 323 26.50 -10.27 0.18
C SER A 323 26.20 -11.76 0.13
N CYS A 324 25.99 -12.29 -1.06
CA CYS A 324 25.63 -13.70 -1.27
C CYS A 324 26.75 -14.48 -1.92
N GLN A 325 26.67 -15.81 -1.81
CA GLN A 325 27.51 -16.73 -2.57
C GLN A 325 27.37 -16.53 -4.09
N GLN A 326 28.38 -16.96 -4.84
CA GLN A 326 28.39 -16.80 -6.30
C GLN A 326 27.15 -17.45 -6.95
N GLY A 327 26.42 -16.68 -7.76
CA GLY A 327 25.16 -17.13 -8.37
C GLY A 327 23.91 -16.67 -7.61
N TYR A 328 24.06 -15.94 -6.51
CA TYR A 328 22.97 -15.35 -5.75
C TYR A 328 23.16 -13.83 -5.60
N ARG A 329 22.06 -13.08 -5.48
CA ARG A 329 22.06 -11.63 -5.25
C ARG A 329 21.40 -11.29 -3.93
N TRP A 330 21.93 -10.29 -3.23
CA TRP A 330 21.36 -9.79 -1.99
C TRP A 330 20.17 -8.87 -2.29
N THR A 331 18.99 -9.20 -1.75
CA THR A 331 17.76 -8.39 -1.92
C THR A 331 17.55 -7.38 -0.78
N GLY A 332 18.43 -7.37 0.22
CA GLY A 332 18.25 -6.63 1.46
C GLY A 332 17.81 -7.51 2.62
N THR A 333 17.08 -8.59 2.33
CA THR A 333 16.56 -9.52 3.35
C THR A 333 16.73 -11.00 3.00
N THR A 334 17.17 -11.35 1.78
CA THR A 334 17.44 -12.73 1.34
C THR A 334 18.52 -12.77 0.26
N CYS A 335 19.11 -13.96 0.07
CA CYS A 335 19.94 -14.27 -1.09
C CYS A 335 19.12 -15.04 -2.13
N GLU A 336 18.72 -14.36 -3.20
CA GLU A 336 17.96 -14.97 -4.30
C GLU A 336 18.88 -15.48 -5.40
N GLN A 337 18.58 -16.64 -5.98
CA GLN A 337 19.32 -17.16 -7.12
C GLN A 337 19.23 -16.16 -8.28
N ILE A 338 20.38 -15.78 -8.85
CA ILE A 338 20.44 -14.93 -10.02
C ILE A 338 19.93 -15.75 -11.21
N PRO A 339 18.78 -15.39 -11.81
CA PRO A 339 18.27 -16.11 -12.96
C PRO A 339 19.24 -15.94 -14.14
N PRO A 340 19.32 -16.91 -15.07
CA PRO A 340 20.19 -16.80 -16.23
C PRO A 340 19.89 -15.52 -17.02
N ALA A 341 20.96 -14.86 -17.50
CA ALA A 341 20.86 -13.59 -18.18
C ALA A 341 19.94 -13.69 -19.42
N THR A 342 18.92 -12.85 -19.49
CA THR A 342 17.98 -12.78 -20.63
C THR A 342 17.93 -11.38 -21.22
N CYS A 343 17.44 -11.24 -22.46
CA CYS A 343 17.16 -9.95 -23.09
C CYS A 343 15.69 -9.52 -22.99
N THR A 344 14.83 -10.31 -22.34
CA THR A 344 13.40 -10.00 -22.21
C THR A 344 13.20 -8.98 -21.09
N GLN A 345 12.86 -7.74 -21.43
CA GLN A 345 12.66 -6.67 -20.45
C GLN A 345 11.51 -7.03 -19.49
N GLY A 346 11.70 -6.77 -18.19
CA GLY A 346 10.70 -7.06 -17.14
C GLY A 346 10.71 -8.49 -16.61
N VAL A 347 11.59 -9.37 -17.11
CA VAL A 347 11.81 -10.72 -16.55
C VAL A 347 13.00 -10.69 -15.60
N SER A 348 12.91 -11.41 -14.47
CA SER A 348 14.04 -11.57 -13.55
C SER A 348 15.25 -12.19 -14.29
N GLY A 349 16.43 -11.58 -14.12
CA GLY A 349 17.64 -11.92 -14.89
C GLY A 349 17.82 -11.16 -16.21
N SER A 350 16.93 -10.23 -16.54
CA SER A 350 17.09 -9.42 -17.77
C SER A 350 18.25 -8.43 -17.66
N ILE A 351 19.22 -8.54 -18.57
CA ILE A 351 20.31 -7.57 -18.73
C ILE A 351 19.99 -6.52 -19.81
N ALA A 352 18.75 -6.47 -20.30
CA ALA A 352 18.36 -5.59 -21.40
C ALA A 352 18.53 -4.11 -21.06
N LEU A 353 18.22 -3.72 -19.82
CA LEU A 353 18.42 -2.36 -19.30
C LEU A 353 19.91 -2.05 -19.16
N ASP A 354 20.69 -2.95 -18.54
CA ASP A 354 22.14 -2.79 -18.39
C ASP A 354 22.84 -2.62 -19.74
N CYS A 355 22.50 -3.45 -20.73
CA CYS A 355 23.03 -3.30 -22.08
C CYS A 355 22.59 -1.97 -22.72
N SER A 356 21.37 -1.51 -22.49
CA SER A 356 20.89 -0.22 -23.00
C SER A 356 21.62 0.97 -22.36
N ASP A 357 21.92 0.88 -21.07
CA ASP A 357 22.66 1.89 -20.32
C ASP A 357 24.13 1.95 -20.78
N GLU A 358 24.71 0.81 -21.15
CA GLU A 358 25.99 0.74 -21.87
C GLU A 358 25.90 1.12 -23.36
N HIS A 359 24.71 1.50 -23.83
CA HIS A 359 24.40 1.82 -25.22
C HIS A 359 24.73 0.70 -26.21
N ARG A 360 24.45 -0.54 -25.82
CA ARG A 360 24.63 -1.78 -26.59
C ARG A 360 23.30 -2.47 -26.84
N THR A 361 23.27 -3.26 -27.91
CA THR A 361 22.14 -4.15 -28.21
C THR A 361 22.24 -5.39 -27.34
N CYS A 362 21.21 -5.74 -26.57
CA CYS A 362 21.18 -7.03 -25.89
C CYS A 362 21.02 -8.16 -26.92
N VAL A 363 21.90 -9.16 -26.87
CA VAL A 363 21.86 -10.33 -27.76
C VAL A 363 21.63 -11.57 -26.91
N ALA A 364 20.50 -12.25 -27.16
CA ALA A 364 20.24 -13.56 -26.55
C ALA A 364 21.28 -14.57 -27.04
N GLY A 365 22.03 -15.17 -26.11
CA GLY A 365 22.95 -16.28 -26.38
C GLY A 365 22.42 -17.58 -25.79
N ASP A 366 23.02 -18.69 -26.22
CA ASP A 366 22.80 -20.03 -25.65
C ASP A 366 24.10 -20.42 -24.90
N PRO A 367 24.11 -20.48 -23.55
CA PRO A 367 22.95 -20.46 -22.65
C PRO A 367 22.54 -19.07 -22.08
N GLU A 368 23.33 -18.01 -22.27
CA GLU A 368 23.11 -16.71 -21.60
C GLU A 368 23.13 -15.51 -22.56
N ALA A 369 22.31 -14.50 -22.28
CA ALA A 369 22.34 -13.21 -22.96
C ALA A 369 23.63 -12.41 -22.69
N SER A 370 24.05 -11.58 -23.65
CA SER A 370 25.19 -10.69 -23.51
C SER A 370 24.98 -9.36 -24.25
N CYS A 371 25.70 -8.30 -23.85
CA CYS A 371 25.66 -7.02 -24.55
C CYS A 371 26.50 -7.07 -25.84
N GLY A 372 25.84 -6.88 -26.97
CA GLY A 372 26.40 -6.93 -28.32
C GLY A 372 26.98 -5.60 -28.79
N THR A 373 26.73 -5.25 -30.06
CA THR A 373 27.26 -4.02 -30.68
C THR A 373 26.59 -2.76 -30.14
N CYS A 374 27.27 -1.63 -30.27
CA CYS A 374 26.72 -0.31 -29.93
C CYS A 374 25.40 -0.05 -30.67
N LEU A 375 24.47 0.62 -29.98
CA LEU A 375 23.20 1.09 -30.53
C LEU A 375 23.45 2.15 -31.62
N SER A 376 22.46 2.33 -32.49
CA SER A 376 22.49 3.40 -33.50
C SER A 376 22.66 4.77 -32.83
N GLY A 377 23.60 5.57 -33.31
CA GLY A 377 24.00 6.82 -32.68
C GLY A 377 25.18 6.68 -31.72
N TYR A 378 25.74 5.47 -31.57
CA TYR A 378 26.92 5.21 -30.75
C TYR A 378 28.02 4.51 -31.56
N LEU A 379 29.26 4.88 -31.29
CA LEU A 379 30.47 4.33 -31.88
C LEU A 379 31.29 3.62 -30.80
N GLU A 380 31.79 2.43 -31.14
CA GLU A 380 32.67 1.67 -30.24
C GLU A 380 34.07 2.27 -30.21
N GLU A 381 34.50 2.73 -29.04
CA GLU A 381 35.85 3.22 -28.79
C GLU A 381 36.42 2.53 -27.54
N THR A 382 37.49 1.76 -27.73
CA THR A 382 38.19 1.04 -26.64
C THR A 382 37.31 0.09 -25.81
N GLY A 383 36.24 -0.46 -26.40
CA GLY A 383 35.31 -1.38 -25.72
C GLY A 383 34.14 -0.69 -25.01
N ASN A 384 34.01 0.63 -25.13
CA ASN A 384 32.84 1.39 -24.66
C ASN A 384 32.11 1.99 -25.86
N CYS A 385 30.78 2.09 -25.76
CA CYS A 385 29.96 2.77 -26.75
C CYS A 385 29.82 4.23 -26.34
N ARG A 386 30.40 5.16 -27.11
CA ARG A 386 30.19 6.59 -26.91
C ARG A 386 29.29 7.15 -28.01
N ALA A 387 28.60 8.25 -27.73
CA ALA A 387 27.79 8.92 -28.74
C ALA A 387 28.66 9.29 -29.97
N VAL A 388 28.08 9.15 -31.15
CA VAL A 388 28.68 9.69 -32.38
C VAL A 388 28.73 11.21 -32.26
N VAL A 389 29.86 11.79 -32.65
CA VAL A 389 29.98 13.25 -32.72
C VAL A 389 29.17 13.73 -33.93
N THR A 390 28.19 14.58 -33.71
CA THR A 390 27.33 15.13 -34.76
C THR A 390 27.86 16.47 -35.27
N CYS A 391 27.29 17.00 -36.36
CA CYS A 391 27.65 18.35 -36.76
C CYS A 391 27.19 19.42 -35.77
N ALA A 392 26.19 19.16 -34.93
CA ALA A 392 25.84 20.07 -33.85
C ALA A 392 27.00 20.21 -32.85
N ASP A 393 27.68 19.11 -32.54
CA ASP A 393 28.83 19.08 -31.63
C ASP A 393 30.07 19.75 -32.25
N LEU A 394 30.29 19.56 -33.55
CA LEU A 394 31.44 20.13 -34.27
C LEU A 394 31.20 21.53 -34.81
N ASN A 395 29.97 22.08 -34.75
CA ASN A 395 29.63 23.34 -35.42
C ASN A 395 30.54 24.49 -34.98
N ALA A 396 30.85 24.59 -33.68
CA ALA A 396 31.78 25.59 -33.16
C ALA A 396 33.21 25.39 -33.71
N THR A 397 33.71 24.15 -33.76
CA THR A 397 35.08 23.85 -34.20
C THR A 397 35.23 23.99 -35.72
N CYS A 398 34.29 23.46 -36.51
CA CYS A 398 34.28 23.65 -37.96
C CYS A 398 34.00 25.11 -38.33
N GLY A 399 33.16 25.81 -37.56
CA GLY A 399 32.89 27.23 -37.68
C GLY A 399 34.14 28.09 -37.44
N GLU A 400 34.92 27.80 -36.39
CA GLU A 400 36.20 28.48 -36.13
C GLU A 400 37.23 28.28 -37.26
N LEU A 401 37.18 27.13 -37.94
CA LEU A 401 38.00 26.84 -39.11
C LEU A 401 37.41 27.38 -40.44
N ASN A 402 36.20 27.95 -40.39
CA ASN A 402 35.36 28.33 -41.53
C ASN A 402 35.16 27.20 -42.55
N ARG A 403 34.83 25.99 -42.07
CA ARG A 403 34.58 24.78 -42.87
C ARG A 403 33.15 24.29 -42.70
N SER A 404 32.54 23.74 -43.76
CA SER A 404 31.24 23.09 -43.67
C SER A 404 31.39 21.83 -42.83
N CYS A 405 30.40 21.51 -42.01
CA CYS A 405 30.39 20.21 -41.35
C CYS A 405 29.67 19.18 -42.25
N VAL A 406 30.24 17.98 -42.34
CA VAL A 406 29.64 16.84 -43.03
C VAL A 406 29.19 15.85 -41.97
N GLU A 407 27.88 15.61 -41.91
CA GLU A 407 27.27 14.71 -40.91
C GLU A 407 27.83 13.30 -41.04
N GLY A 408 28.10 12.68 -39.90
CA GLY A 408 28.43 11.26 -39.83
C GLY A 408 27.20 10.37 -40.06
N GLY A 409 27.41 9.11 -40.41
CA GLY A 409 26.37 8.08 -40.32
C GLY A 409 26.11 7.62 -38.87
N ALA A 410 25.18 6.69 -38.70
CA ALA A 410 24.75 6.16 -37.40
C ALA A 410 25.86 5.53 -36.52
N SER A 411 27.04 5.29 -37.08
CA SER A 411 28.19 4.69 -36.39
C SER A 411 29.52 5.29 -36.87
N THR A 412 29.52 6.56 -37.28
CA THR A 412 30.73 7.30 -37.67
C THR A 412 30.59 8.75 -37.25
N ASP A 413 31.64 9.36 -36.70
CA ASP A 413 31.62 10.77 -36.35
C ASP A 413 31.51 11.69 -37.58
N ALA A 414 30.87 12.84 -37.39
CA ALA A 414 30.89 13.97 -38.30
C ALA A 414 32.31 14.55 -38.45
N GLN A 415 32.57 15.25 -39.56
CA GLN A 415 33.88 15.81 -39.88
C GLN A 415 33.77 17.18 -40.54
N CYS A 416 34.78 18.05 -40.36
CA CYS A 416 34.85 19.31 -41.08
C CYS A 416 35.25 19.06 -42.56
N GLY A 417 34.35 19.38 -43.49
CA GLY A 417 34.46 19.27 -44.93
C GLY A 417 35.19 20.45 -45.59
N ASP A 418 34.66 20.97 -46.69
CA ASP A 418 35.29 22.06 -47.46
C ASP A 418 35.18 23.43 -46.76
N CYS A 419 35.94 24.43 -47.20
CA CYS A 419 35.77 25.80 -46.71
C CYS A 419 34.36 26.31 -47.02
N GLN A 420 33.69 26.90 -46.03
CA GLN A 420 32.40 27.57 -46.26
C GLN A 420 32.64 28.79 -47.13
N VAL A 421 31.76 29.08 -48.09
CA VAL A 421 31.78 30.36 -48.80
C VAL A 421 31.60 31.50 -47.78
N PRO A 422 32.42 32.57 -47.78
CA PRO A 422 33.37 33.01 -48.82
C PRO A 422 34.82 32.53 -48.66
N PHE A 423 35.09 31.63 -47.73
CA PHE A 423 36.44 31.24 -47.38
C PHE A 423 37.02 30.25 -48.39
N VAL A 424 38.31 30.41 -48.68
CA VAL A 424 39.09 29.50 -49.53
C VAL A 424 40.25 28.91 -48.73
N PRO A 425 40.73 27.69 -49.04
CA PRO A 425 41.84 27.09 -48.33
C PRO A 425 43.09 27.99 -48.42
N ALA A 426 43.70 28.31 -47.29
CA ALA A 426 45.00 28.98 -47.27
C ALA A 426 46.06 28.08 -47.96
N GLU A 427 47.03 28.67 -48.68
CA GLU A 427 48.08 27.90 -49.36
C GLU A 427 48.85 27.00 -48.36
N GLY A 428 48.52 25.70 -48.35
CA GLY A 428 49.23 24.67 -47.59
C GLY A 428 48.73 24.38 -46.17
N GLY A 429 47.49 24.73 -45.79
CA GLY A 429 46.96 24.42 -44.45
C GLY A 429 45.45 24.15 -44.40
N ASP A 430 44.98 23.66 -43.25
CA ASP A 430 43.57 23.36 -42.94
C ASP A 430 42.74 24.60 -42.55
N GLN A 431 43.34 25.80 -42.61
CA GLN A 431 42.66 27.06 -42.33
C GLN A 431 42.04 27.64 -43.59
N CYS A 432 40.77 28.04 -43.49
CA CYS A 432 40.06 28.74 -44.54
C CYS A 432 40.12 30.25 -44.29
N VAL A 433 40.52 31.03 -45.30
CA VAL A 433 40.67 32.49 -45.25
C VAL A 433 39.68 33.16 -46.20
N VAL A 434 39.22 34.36 -45.87
CA VAL A 434 38.21 35.10 -46.68
C VAL A 434 38.73 35.29 -48.10
N SER A 435 37.93 34.87 -49.10
CA SER A 435 38.21 35.17 -50.51
C SER A 435 38.19 36.69 -50.72
N GLN A 436 39.26 37.23 -51.31
CA GLN A 436 39.33 38.66 -51.65
C GLN A 436 38.37 39.07 -52.77
N ASP A 437 37.83 38.08 -53.49
CA ASP A 437 36.89 38.28 -54.59
C ASP A 437 35.42 38.28 -54.10
N ALA A 438 35.17 37.83 -52.86
CA ALA A 438 33.84 37.84 -52.25
C ALA A 438 33.30 39.27 -52.12
N ASN A 439 32.02 39.46 -52.43
CA ASN A 439 31.36 40.76 -52.41
C ASN A 439 29.87 40.59 -52.06
N CYS A 440 29.19 41.70 -51.74
CA CYS A 440 27.76 41.75 -51.44
C CYS A 440 26.94 42.21 -52.66
N GLY A 441 27.39 41.93 -53.88
CA GLY A 441 26.83 42.50 -55.11
C GLY A 441 26.69 41.55 -56.33
N ASP A 442 25.64 41.84 -57.10
CA ASP A 442 25.49 41.58 -58.53
C ASP A 442 25.35 40.11 -59.02
N GLY A 443 25.09 39.13 -58.14
CA GLY A 443 24.71 37.77 -58.54
C GLY A 443 25.77 37.02 -59.34
N ASN A 444 27.05 37.35 -59.13
CA ASN A 444 28.19 36.56 -59.60
C ASN A 444 28.46 35.38 -58.64
N ASP A 445 29.38 34.49 -59.00
CA ASP A 445 29.70 33.30 -58.20
C ASP A 445 30.35 33.66 -56.84
N ASP A 446 30.73 34.93 -56.63
CA ASP A 446 31.33 35.48 -55.40
C ASP A 446 30.36 36.38 -54.60
N ASP A 447 29.07 36.42 -54.97
CA ASP A 447 28.03 37.18 -54.27
C ASP A 447 27.58 36.44 -53.00
N LEU A 448 27.95 36.99 -51.84
CA LEU A 448 27.61 36.47 -50.53
C LEU A 448 26.19 36.81 -50.07
N ALA A 449 25.50 37.75 -50.72
CA ALA A 449 24.22 38.24 -50.21
C ALA A 449 23.16 37.12 -50.06
N PRO A 450 23.00 36.15 -50.99
CA PRO A 450 22.08 35.02 -50.82
C PRO A 450 22.50 34.06 -49.70
N VAL A 451 23.81 33.89 -49.48
CA VAL A 451 24.35 33.02 -48.43
C VAL A 451 24.10 33.64 -47.05
N CYS A 452 24.39 34.93 -46.88
CA CYS A 452 24.09 35.65 -45.64
C CYS A 452 22.58 35.76 -45.40
N ASP A 453 21.75 35.91 -46.44
CA ASP A 453 20.29 35.90 -46.32
C ASP A 453 19.76 34.55 -45.82
N GLY A 454 20.30 33.43 -46.32
CA GLY A 454 19.97 32.09 -45.81
C GLY A 454 20.39 31.85 -44.35
N GLN A 455 21.36 32.63 -43.84
CA GLN A 455 21.76 32.64 -42.43
C GLN A 455 21.09 33.75 -41.61
N TYR A 456 20.13 34.48 -42.18
CA TYR A 456 19.46 35.64 -41.57
C TYR A 456 20.43 36.73 -41.08
N ARG A 457 21.51 36.98 -41.83
CA ARG A 457 22.55 37.98 -41.56
C ARG A 457 22.63 39.04 -42.65
N GLU A 458 23.05 40.25 -42.27
CA GLU A 458 23.36 41.30 -43.24
C GLU A 458 24.73 41.04 -43.89
N CYS A 459 24.81 41.09 -45.23
CA CYS A 459 26.12 41.04 -45.91
C CYS A 459 26.84 42.39 -45.77
N VAL A 460 28.10 42.38 -45.34
CA VAL A 460 28.92 43.56 -45.11
C VAL A 460 30.21 43.49 -45.93
N GLU A 461 30.47 44.51 -46.74
CA GLU A 461 31.72 44.68 -47.50
C GLU A 461 32.88 45.06 -46.58
N LEU A 462 34.02 44.38 -46.70
CA LEU A 462 35.20 44.61 -45.88
C LEU A 462 36.09 45.73 -46.44
N THR A 463 36.68 46.52 -45.53
CA THR A 463 37.62 47.58 -45.91
C THR A 463 38.97 46.96 -46.31
N GLY A 464 39.08 46.54 -47.58
CA GLY A 464 40.26 45.85 -48.10
C GLY A 464 39.99 44.91 -49.29
N GLY A 465 38.73 44.70 -49.68
CA GLY A 465 38.30 43.64 -50.59
C GLY A 465 37.79 42.43 -49.79
N GLY A 466 36.82 41.70 -50.35
CA GLY A 466 36.06 40.68 -49.63
C GLY A 466 34.76 41.22 -49.02
N ALA A 467 33.83 40.31 -48.72
CA ALA A 467 32.63 40.55 -47.93
C ALA A 467 32.46 39.45 -46.88
N GLU A 468 31.68 39.72 -45.83
CA GLU A 468 31.34 38.76 -44.78
C GLU A 468 29.87 38.89 -44.34
N CYS A 469 29.33 37.86 -43.69
CA CYS A 469 28.01 37.94 -43.07
C CYS A 469 28.12 38.61 -41.69
N GLY A 470 27.65 39.85 -41.59
CA GLY A 470 27.61 40.68 -40.39
C GLY A 470 26.53 40.25 -39.39
N GLY A 471 25.91 41.21 -38.70
CA GLY A 471 24.92 40.96 -37.65
C GLY A 471 23.64 40.30 -38.15
N CYS A 472 22.83 39.77 -37.21
CA CYS A 472 21.52 39.23 -37.52
C CYS A 472 20.58 40.31 -38.05
N LYS A 473 19.74 39.95 -39.02
CA LYS A 473 18.69 40.81 -39.56
C LYS A 473 17.62 41.11 -38.52
N ASP A 474 16.87 42.19 -38.72
CA ASP A 474 15.72 42.53 -37.89
C ASP A 474 14.74 41.34 -37.78
N GLY A 475 14.32 41.03 -36.56
CA GLY A 475 13.49 39.85 -36.24
C GLY A 475 14.28 38.59 -35.86
N PHE A 476 15.61 38.63 -35.99
CA PHE A 476 16.52 37.54 -35.62
C PHE A 476 17.53 38.03 -34.59
N ALA A 477 17.97 37.12 -33.73
CA ALA A 477 19.03 37.39 -32.76
C ALA A 477 20.11 36.31 -32.81
N GLN A 478 21.28 36.60 -32.28
CA GLN A 478 22.37 35.65 -32.27
C GLN A 478 22.21 34.69 -31.07
N THR A 479 22.13 33.39 -31.34
CA THR A 479 22.16 32.33 -30.33
C THR A 479 23.54 32.24 -29.68
N LEU A 480 23.68 31.47 -28.60
CA LEU A 480 24.99 31.19 -27.98
C LEU A 480 25.95 30.45 -28.92
N SER A 481 25.44 29.66 -29.88
CA SER A 481 26.22 29.01 -30.94
C SER A 481 26.69 29.99 -32.03
N GLY A 482 26.23 31.23 -31.99
CA GLY A 482 26.56 32.24 -32.98
C GLY A 482 25.66 32.22 -34.22
N GLU A 483 24.58 31.44 -34.25
CA GLU A 483 23.62 31.41 -35.37
C GLU A 483 22.56 32.49 -35.21
N CYS A 484 21.98 33.00 -36.30
CA CYS A 484 20.85 33.92 -36.20
C CYS A 484 19.54 33.14 -36.24
N ALA A 485 18.80 33.13 -35.13
CA ALA A 485 17.51 32.48 -35.01
C ALA A 485 16.40 33.52 -34.78
N GLU A 486 15.17 33.18 -35.19
CA GLU A 486 14.01 34.05 -35.01
C GLU A 486 13.78 34.30 -33.52
N ILE A 487 13.46 35.56 -33.17
CA ILE A 487 13.16 35.94 -31.79
C ILE A 487 11.86 35.26 -31.37
N SER A 488 11.87 34.50 -30.28
CA SER A 488 10.69 33.85 -29.71
C SER A 488 10.40 34.40 -28.32
N THR A 489 9.22 34.98 -28.13
CA THR A 489 8.75 35.39 -26.80
C THR A 489 7.68 34.43 -26.28
N CYS A 490 7.60 34.25 -24.96
CA CYS A 490 6.55 33.40 -24.37
C CYS A 490 5.13 33.88 -24.66
N VAL A 491 4.97 35.18 -24.94
CA VAL A 491 3.68 35.76 -25.35
C VAL A 491 3.28 35.27 -26.74
N GLU A 492 4.24 35.22 -27.68
CA GLU A 492 4.00 34.70 -29.03
C GLU A 492 3.81 33.18 -29.04
N LEU A 493 4.50 32.47 -28.14
CA LEU A 493 4.33 31.03 -27.94
C LEU A 493 3.06 30.66 -27.15
N GLY A 494 2.42 31.63 -26.49
CA GLY A 494 1.19 31.39 -25.74
C GLY A 494 1.36 30.52 -24.48
N CYS A 495 2.54 30.52 -23.84
CA CYS A 495 2.84 29.61 -22.73
C CYS A 495 1.85 29.71 -21.56
N GLU A 496 1.42 30.93 -21.21
CA GLU A 496 0.41 31.18 -20.17
C GLU A 496 -0.94 30.53 -20.53
N GLY A 497 -1.36 30.60 -21.79
CA GLY A 497 -2.59 29.95 -22.26
C GLY A 497 -2.51 28.42 -22.29
N LEU A 498 -1.30 27.87 -22.28
CA LEU A 498 -1.02 26.44 -22.17
C LEU A 498 -0.82 26.01 -20.71
N GLY A 499 -0.83 26.92 -19.73
CA GLY A 499 -0.52 26.60 -18.32
C GLY A 499 0.92 26.15 -18.11
N ARG A 500 1.87 26.72 -18.88
CA ARG A 500 3.30 26.39 -18.83
C ARG A 500 4.15 27.55 -18.37
N GLN A 501 5.21 27.23 -17.64
CA GLN A 501 6.21 28.20 -17.21
C GLN A 501 6.98 28.77 -18.41
N CYS A 502 7.20 30.07 -18.42
CA CYS A 502 8.06 30.70 -19.42
C CYS A 502 9.54 30.53 -19.03
N VAL A 503 10.31 29.79 -19.84
CA VAL A 503 11.74 29.55 -19.62
C VAL A 503 12.59 30.18 -20.72
N GLY A 504 13.87 30.38 -20.43
CA GLY A 504 14.83 31.03 -21.33
C GLY A 504 14.96 32.54 -21.11
N GLN A 505 15.97 33.14 -21.74
CA GLN A 505 16.23 34.58 -21.67
C GLN A 505 15.85 35.22 -22.99
N GLN A 506 15.30 36.44 -22.93
CA GLN A 506 15.10 37.20 -24.17
C GLN A 506 16.42 37.35 -24.93
N PRO A 507 16.42 37.13 -26.25
CA PRO A 507 15.24 37.01 -27.12
C PRO A 507 14.77 35.58 -27.45
N PHE A 508 15.28 34.55 -26.77
CA PHE A 508 14.92 33.14 -27.03
C PHE A 508 14.24 32.53 -25.80
N GLN A 509 12.92 32.65 -25.77
CA GLN A 509 12.10 32.04 -24.75
C GLN A 509 11.38 30.80 -25.31
N ALA A 510 11.05 29.87 -24.43
CA ALA A 510 10.30 28.65 -24.71
C ALA A 510 9.28 28.38 -23.59
N CYS A 511 8.25 27.60 -23.86
CA CYS A 511 7.42 27.07 -22.78
C CYS A 511 8.11 25.87 -22.15
N GLY A 512 8.34 25.95 -20.84
CA GLY A 512 8.96 24.91 -20.04
C GLY A 512 7.91 23.91 -19.51
N GLU A 513 8.12 23.47 -18.29
CA GLU A 513 7.20 22.55 -17.61
C GLU A 513 5.85 23.19 -17.32
N CYS A 514 4.87 22.34 -16.98
CA CYS A 514 3.58 22.78 -16.50
C CYS A 514 3.73 23.61 -15.20
N GLU A 515 2.86 24.58 -15.00
CA GLU A 515 2.77 25.28 -13.72
C GLU A 515 2.40 24.30 -12.58
N GLU A 516 2.72 24.66 -11.35
CA GLU A 516 2.50 23.82 -10.17
C GLU A 516 1.03 23.36 -10.07
N GLY A 517 0.82 22.05 -9.91
CA GLY A 517 -0.51 21.44 -9.85
C GLY A 517 -1.12 21.07 -11.21
N LEU A 518 -0.43 21.34 -12.32
CA LEU A 518 -0.84 20.94 -13.67
C LEU A 518 0.06 19.83 -14.24
N VAL A 519 -0.52 18.99 -15.09
CA VAL A 519 0.17 17.91 -15.82
C VAL A 519 -0.01 18.10 -17.33
N SER A 520 0.99 17.72 -18.12
CA SER A 520 0.91 17.82 -19.59
C SER A 520 -0.13 16.85 -20.13
N VAL A 521 -0.99 17.29 -21.05
CA VAL A 521 -1.89 16.37 -21.76
C VAL A 521 -1.13 15.41 -22.68
N ASN A 522 0.10 15.76 -23.04
CA ASN A 522 1.02 14.89 -23.77
C ASN A 522 2.46 15.18 -23.29
N PRO A 523 3.08 14.31 -22.49
CA PRO A 523 4.42 14.54 -21.94
C PRO A 523 5.51 14.62 -23.01
N ASP A 524 5.30 14.01 -24.19
CA ASP A 524 6.28 14.00 -25.29
C ASP A 524 6.25 15.28 -26.15
N ASP A 525 5.25 16.15 -25.95
CA ASP A 525 5.12 17.41 -26.67
C ASP A 525 5.31 18.60 -25.71
N PRO A 526 6.44 19.34 -25.80
CA PRO A 526 6.68 20.50 -24.95
C PRO A 526 5.72 21.67 -25.20
N MET A 527 4.91 21.63 -26.27
CA MET A 527 3.86 22.61 -26.58
C MET A 527 2.45 22.11 -26.24
N ALA A 528 2.31 20.90 -25.71
CA ALA A 528 1.02 20.41 -25.27
C ALA A 528 0.49 21.23 -24.09
N ALA A 529 -0.82 21.50 -24.08
CA ALA A 529 -1.47 22.20 -22.98
C ALA A 529 -1.34 21.40 -21.68
N CYS A 530 -1.28 22.11 -20.56
CA CYS A 530 -1.36 21.51 -19.25
C CYS A 530 -2.82 21.52 -18.77
N ARG A 531 -3.19 20.50 -18.00
CA ARG A 531 -4.49 20.40 -17.34
C ARG A 531 -4.31 20.14 -15.86
N THR A 532 -5.36 20.32 -15.07
CA THR A 532 -5.35 19.91 -13.68
C THR A 532 -5.06 18.40 -13.59
N ARG A 533 -4.21 18.06 -12.61
CA ARG A 533 -3.96 16.68 -12.23
C ARG A 533 -5.27 15.99 -11.87
N LEU A 534 -5.48 14.78 -12.38
CA LEU A 534 -6.53 13.88 -11.93
C LEU A 534 -6.11 13.30 -10.59
N ARG A 535 -6.95 13.48 -9.59
CA ARG A 535 -6.83 12.82 -8.29
C ARG A 535 -7.69 11.57 -8.25
N CYS A 536 -7.53 10.76 -7.22
CA CYS A 536 -8.36 9.58 -7.03
C CYS A 536 -9.83 9.90 -6.84
N GLU A 537 -10.16 11.09 -6.33
CA GLU A 537 -11.54 11.60 -6.30
C GLU A 537 -12.13 11.86 -7.70
N ASP A 538 -11.29 12.13 -8.69
CA ASP A 538 -11.69 12.38 -10.09
C ASP A 538 -11.76 11.10 -10.93
N LEU A 539 -11.24 9.99 -10.41
CA LEU A 539 -11.14 8.70 -11.11
C LEU A 539 -12.13 7.69 -10.57
N ALA A 540 -13.01 7.21 -11.45
CA ALA A 540 -13.81 6.02 -11.19
C ALA A 540 -13.02 4.79 -11.62
N CYS A 541 -12.23 4.22 -10.71
CA CYS A 541 -11.59 2.92 -10.93
C CYS A 541 -12.64 1.80 -10.91
N ASP A 542 -12.43 0.75 -11.72
CA ASP A 542 -13.24 -0.46 -11.69
C ASP A 542 -13.18 -1.12 -10.29
N GLU A 543 -14.18 -1.93 -9.91
CA GLU A 543 -14.32 -2.51 -8.55
C GLU A 543 -13.14 -3.40 -8.09
N GLU A 544 -12.25 -3.77 -9.01
CA GLU A 544 -11.04 -4.58 -8.80
C GLU A 544 -9.73 -3.76 -8.83
N LEU A 545 -9.82 -2.47 -9.19
CA LEU A 545 -8.68 -1.57 -9.30
C LEU A 545 -8.69 -0.56 -8.15
N PHE A 546 -7.51 -0.25 -7.64
CA PHE A 546 -7.32 0.76 -6.61
C PHE A 546 -6.70 1.99 -7.24
N CYS A 547 -7.21 3.15 -6.85
CA CYS A 547 -6.59 4.39 -7.28
C CYS A 547 -5.34 4.66 -6.42
N LEU A 548 -4.23 4.92 -7.08
CA LEU A 548 -2.99 5.41 -6.46
C LEU A 548 -2.75 6.85 -6.87
N GLU A 549 -2.56 7.72 -5.88
CA GLU A 549 -2.07 9.08 -6.11
C GLU A 549 -0.60 9.04 -6.55
N SER A 550 -0.24 9.78 -7.61
CA SER A 550 1.16 9.92 -8.02
C SER A 550 1.94 10.83 -7.05
N GLU A 551 2.97 10.32 -6.38
CA GLU A 551 3.80 11.17 -5.50
C GLU A 551 4.63 12.20 -6.28
N LEU A 552 4.93 11.92 -7.55
CA LEU A 552 5.81 12.74 -8.41
C LEU A 552 5.05 13.79 -9.23
N GLY A 553 3.87 14.21 -8.78
CA GLY A 553 3.11 15.27 -9.44
C GLY A 553 2.37 14.83 -10.72
N GLY A 554 2.35 13.53 -11.06
CA GLY A 554 1.57 12.99 -12.18
C GLY A 554 0.08 12.82 -11.86
N ASP A 555 -0.69 12.32 -12.82
CA ASP A 555 -2.06 11.89 -12.53
C ASP A 555 -2.10 10.70 -11.59
N ALA A 556 -3.17 10.60 -10.81
CA ALA A 556 -3.51 9.36 -10.15
C ALA A 556 -3.80 8.25 -11.18
N THR A 557 -3.54 7.01 -10.81
CA THR A 557 -3.66 5.84 -11.69
C THR A 557 -4.42 4.73 -11.01
N CYS A 558 -5.38 4.12 -11.73
CA CYS A 558 -6.03 2.89 -11.29
C CYS A 558 -5.08 1.72 -11.55
N VAL A 559 -4.64 1.04 -10.48
CA VAL A 559 -3.82 -0.16 -10.56
C VAL A 559 -4.61 -1.36 -10.08
N SER A 560 -4.43 -2.52 -10.71
CA SER A 560 -4.93 -3.77 -10.13
C SER A 560 -4.17 -4.00 -8.84
N GLY A 561 -4.87 -4.34 -7.74
CA GLY A 561 -4.24 -4.62 -6.45
C GLY A 561 -3.00 -5.48 -6.66
N SER A 562 -1.83 -4.89 -6.43
CA SER A 562 -0.55 -5.42 -6.93
C SER A 562 -0.04 -6.63 -6.14
N CYS A 563 -0.85 -7.13 -5.21
CA CYS A 563 -0.47 -8.15 -4.26
C CYS A 563 -1.40 -9.36 -4.39
N ASP A 564 -0.84 -10.54 -4.18
CA ASP A 564 -1.58 -11.79 -4.29
C ASP A 564 -2.68 -11.86 -3.21
N PRO A 565 -3.73 -12.69 -3.41
CA PRO A 565 -4.75 -12.89 -2.39
C PRO A 565 -4.15 -13.24 -1.02
N GLY A 566 -4.49 -12.45 0.00
CA GLY A 566 -3.90 -12.58 1.34
C GLY A 566 -2.71 -11.65 1.61
N GLN A 567 -2.40 -10.74 0.69
CA GLN A 567 -1.38 -9.72 0.86
C GLN A 567 -1.95 -8.31 0.73
N ALA A 568 -1.22 -7.32 1.23
CA ALA A 568 -1.49 -5.89 1.06
C ALA A 568 -0.21 -5.16 0.65
N PHE A 569 -0.33 -4.07 -0.09
CA PHE A 569 0.80 -3.25 -0.51
C PHE A 569 1.21 -2.28 0.60
N ASP A 570 2.46 -2.38 1.05
CA ASP A 570 3.04 -1.46 2.00
C ASP A 570 3.68 -0.28 1.25
N ARG A 571 3.08 0.92 1.37
CA ARG A 571 3.58 2.14 0.73
C ARG A 571 4.98 2.54 1.23
N GLY A 572 5.31 2.24 2.49
CA GLY A 572 6.60 2.60 3.08
C GLY A 572 7.76 1.76 2.54
N THR A 573 7.50 0.48 2.21
CA THR A 573 8.52 -0.42 1.64
C THR A 573 8.38 -0.60 0.12
N SER A 574 7.28 -0.15 -0.47
CA SER A 574 6.91 -0.40 -1.87
C SER A 574 6.85 -1.89 -2.23
N MET A 575 6.52 -2.75 -1.26
CA MET A 575 6.42 -4.20 -1.42
C MET A 575 5.09 -4.74 -0.91
N CYS A 576 4.68 -5.90 -1.42
CA CYS A 576 3.55 -6.63 -0.89
C CYS A 576 3.95 -7.36 0.39
N VAL A 577 3.16 -7.17 1.45
CA VAL A 577 3.31 -7.85 2.73
C VAL A 577 2.24 -8.92 2.89
N THR A 578 2.61 -10.09 3.39
CA THR A 578 1.67 -11.16 3.70
C THR A 578 0.88 -10.81 4.96
N CYS A 579 -0.44 -10.85 4.84
CA CYS A 579 -1.32 -10.49 5.93
C CYS A 579 -1.46 -11.64 6.93
N ALA A 580 -1.27 -11.34 8.22
CA ALA A 580 -1.56 -12.29 9.30
C ALA A 580 -3.08 -12.58 9.42
N ILE A 581 -3.91 -11.66 8.94
CA ILE A 581 -5.35 -11.82 8.80
C ILE A 581 -5.71 -12.27 7.38
N SER A 582 -6.72 -13.13 7.28
CA SER A 582 -7.26 -13.60 6.01
C SER A 582 -8.57 -12.88 5.68
N ALA A 583 -9.01 -12.95 4.42
CA ALA A 583 -10.34 -12.47 4.04
C ALA A 583 -11.48 -13.14 4.82
N ALA A 584 -11.27 -14.36 5.33
CA ALA A 584 -12.25 -15.06 6.16
C ALA A 584 -12.44 -14.40 7.54
N ASP A 585 -11.46 -13.64 8.01
CA ASP A 585 -11.53 -12.87 9.26
C ASP A 585 -12.33 -11.57 9.07
N CYS A 586 -12.51 -11.11 7.83
CA CYS A 586 -13.21 -9.86 7.48
C CYS A 586 -14.73 -10.03 7.35
N THR A 587 -15.37 -10.79 8.24
CA THR A 587 -16.80 -11.16 8.13
C THR A 587 -17.75 -10.40 9.05
N GLU A 588 -17.23 -9.57 9.95
CA GLU A 588 -18.04 -8.75 10.86
C GLU A 588 -18.89 -7.70 10.12
N PRO A 589 -20.07 -7.33 10.64
CA PRO A 589 -20.92 -6.29 10.05
C PRO A 589 -20.16 -4.96 9.92
N GLY A 590 -20.09 -4.42 8.70
CA GLY A 590 -19.32 -3.21 8.40
C GLY A 590 -18.02 -3.49 7.65
N HIS A 591 -17.64 -4.75 7.42
CA HIS A 591 -16.63 -5.11 6.43
C HIS A 591 -17.23 -5.47 5.08
N THR A 592 -16.40 -5.43 4.02
CA THR A 592 -16.77 -5.91 2.68
C THR A 592 -16.52 -7.41 2.46
N GLY A 593 -15.86 -8.09 3.41
CA GLY A 593 -15.36 -9.46 3.21
C GLY A 593 -13.97 -9.54 2.57
N ARG A 594 -13.30 -8.41 2.36
CA ARG A 594 -11.98 -8.33 1.71
C ARG A 594 -10.94 -7.71 2.64
N LEU A 595 -9.68 -8.00 2.38
CA LEU A 595 -8.56 -7.25 2.94
C LEU A 595 -8.49 -5.87 2.27
N TRP A 596 -8.10 -4.86 3.04
CA TRP A 596 -7.73 -3.58 2.46
C TRP A 596 -6.43 -3.76 1.67
N PRO A 597 -6.35 -3.27 0.42
CA PRO A 597 -5.20 -3.46 -0.47
C PRO A 597 -3.91 -2.81 0.02
N PHE A 598 -3.97 -1.90 0.98
CA PHE A 598 -2.81 -1.21 1.51
C PHE A 598 -2.60 -1.60 2.97
N SER A 599 -1.37 -1.94 3.35
CA SER A 599 -1.06 -2.10 4.76
C SER A 599 -0.92 -0.73 5.42
N ARG A 600 -1.07 -0.70 6.74
CA ARG A 600 -0.72 0.46 7.55
C ARG A 600 0.79 0.68 7.55
N GLU A 601 1.21 1.84 8.04
CA GLU A 601 2.59 2.10 8.40
C GLU A 601 3.10 0.99 9.35
N GLY A 602 4.14 0.28 8.94
CA GLY A 602 4.67 -0.90 9.64
C GLY A 602 4.17 -2.26 9.13
N GLY A 603 3.49 -2.31 7.98
CA GLY A 603 3.14 -3.57 7.30
C GLY A 603 1.89 -4.28 7.86
N GLU A 604 1.15 -3.66 8.77
CA GLU A 604 -0.05 -4.29 9.35
C GLU A 604 -1.24 -4.24 8.37
N CYS A 605 -1.75 -5.40 7.96
CA CYS A 605 -2.96 -5.47 7.14
C CYS A 605 -4.23 -5.24 7.95
N VAL A 606 -5.23 -4.61 7.33
CA VAL A 606 -6.56 -4.39 7.92
C VAL A 606 -7.65 -4.88 6.97
N CYS A 607 -8.82 -5.20 7.49
CA CYS A 607 -9.98 -5.51 6.66
C CYS A 607 -10.54 -4.25 5.99
N GLU A 608 -11.02 -4.37 4.76
CA GLU A 608 -11.71 -3.28 4.07
C GLU A 608 -13.05 -2.99 4.76
N THR A 609 -13.31 -1.73 5.06
CA THR A 609 -14.61 -1.28 5.58
C THR A 609 -15.63 -1.11 4.46
N ALA A 610 -16.89 -1.35 4.77
CA ALA A 610 -18.01 -1.00 3.91
C ALA A 610 -18.22 0.52 3.89
N PRO A 611 -18.78 1.11 2.82
CA PRO A 611 -19.14 2.52 2.80
C PRO A 611 -20.00 2.91 4.01
N GLY A 612 -19.67 4.02 4.65
CA GLY A 612 -20.31 4.49 5.90
C GLY A 612 -19.74 3.88 7.18
N TYR A 613 -18.61 3.17 7.12
CA TYR A 613 -17.94 2.59 8.28
C TYR A 613 -16.47 3.06 8.40
N TYR A 614 -15.94 3.02 9.62
CA TYR A 614 -14.53 3.17 9.95
C TYR A 614 -14.11 2.03 10.89
N PHE A 615 -12.82 1.77 11.05
CA PHE A 615 -12.32 0.75 11.98
C PHE A 615 -11.82 1.41 13.27
N ASP A 616 -12.17 0.83 14.41
CA ASP A 616 -11.70 1.28 15.72
C ASP A 616 -10.44 0.50 16.12
N THR A 617 -9.27 1.13 16.04
CA THR A 617 -7.99 0.51 16.42
C THR A 617 -7.85 0.28 17.92
N SER A 618 -8.72 0.87 18.76
CA SER A 618 -8.71 0.62 20.20
C SER A 618 -9.26 -0.78 20.56
N SER A 619 -9.97 -1.44 19.63
CA SER A 619 -10.52 -2.77 19.83
C SER A 619 -10.46 -3.61 18.54
N ALA A 620 -9.48 -4.51 18.44
CA ALA A 620 -9.44 -5.62 17.46
C ALA A 620 -9.81 -5.28 15.99
N LEU A 621 -9.60 -4.04 15.54
CA LEU A 621 -9.98 -3.56 14.20
C LEU A 621 -11.47 -3.74 13.86
N ILE A 622 -12.35 -3.60 14.85
CA ILE A 622 -13.80 -3.78 14.66
C ILE A 622 -14.37 -2.58 13.90
N PRO A 623 -15.12 -2.80 12.80
CA PRO A 623 -15.75 -1.74 12.04
C PRO A 623 -16.92 -1.15 12.83
N ARG A 624 -17.08 0.16 12.76
CA ARG A 624 -18.11 0.95 13.42
C ARG A 624 -18.82 1.82 12.38
N PRO A 625 -20.16 1.96 12.46
CA PRO A 625 -20.85 2.92 11.61
C PRO A 625 -20.33 4.32 11.89
N CYS A 626 -20.18 5.13 10.85
CA CYS A 626 -19.79 6.51 10.97
C CYS A 626 -20.94 7.43 11.41
N ASP A 627 -22.17 7.07 11.05
CA ASP A 627 -23.41 7.80 11.25
C ASP A 627 -24.53 6.74 11.33
N ALA A 628 -24.81 6.27 12.54
CA ALA A 628 -25.72 5.18 12.81
C ALA A 628 -27.19 5.61 12.71
N ASP A 629 -27.52 6.88 12.94
CA ASP A 629 -28.88 7.41 12.82
C ASP A 629 -29.21 8.06 11.46
N SER A 630 -28.19 8.26 10.61
CA SER A 630 -28.26 8.84 9.28
C SER A 630 -28.71 10.30 9.23
N ASP A 631 -28.42 11.10 10.25
CA ASP A 631 -28.77 12.52 10.32
C ASP A 631 -27.73 13.45 9.64
N GLY A 632 -26.58 12.90 9.27
CA GLY A 632 -25.48 13.57 8.57
C GLY A 632 -24.34 14.05 9.48
N TRP A 633 -24.40 13.82 10.79
CA TRP A 633 -23.27 13.99 11.70
C TRP A 633 -22.45 12.70 11.79
N ILE A 634 -21.13 12.84 11.88
CA ILE A 634 -20.24 11.69 12.01
C ILE A 634 -19.84 11.51 13.47
N VAL A 635 -19.85 10.29 13.99
CA VAL A 635 -19.35 10.01 15.34
C VAL A 635 -17.89 10.45 15.51
N THR A 636 -17.59 11.15 16.60
CA THR A 636 -16.27 11.73 16.91
C THR A 636 -15.19 10.65 17.01
N GLY A 637 -15.57 9.41 17.34
CA GLY A 637 -14.67 8.25 17.32
C GLY A 637 -14.07 7.96 15.94
N ALA A 638 -14.73 8.36 14.84
CA ALA A 638 -14.20 8.24 13.48
C ALA A 638 -13.13 9.28 13.15
N ARG A 639 -13.11 10.41 13.87
CA ARG A 639 -12.24 11.56 13.56
C ARG A 639 -10.75 11.21 13.51
N PRO A 640 -10.16 10.46 14.48
CA PRO A 640 -8.75 10.09 14.42
C PRO A 640 -8.37 9.26 13.19
N PHE A 641 -9.34 8.60 12.55
CA PHE A 641 -9.13 7.79 11.34
C PHE A 641 -9.31 8.63 10.07
N LEU A 642 -10.34 9.48 10.03
CA LEU A 642 -10.56 10.42 8.93
C LEU A 642 -9.48 11.51 8.81
N GLU A 643 -8.86 11.87 9.93
CA GLU A 643 -7.78 12.86 10.01
C GLU A 643 -6.41 12.20 10.21
N HIS A 644 -6.29 10.88 9.95
CA HIS A 644 -5.05 10.14 10.16
C HIS A 644 -3.98 10.51 9.12
N SER A 645 -2.71 10.47 9.53
CA SER A 645 -1.55 10.74 8.66
C SER A 645 -1.27 9.59 7.70
N ASP A 646 -1.46 8.35 8.14
CA ASP A 646 -1.41 7.15 7.29
C ASP A 646 -2.63 7.13 6.36
N ASP A 647 -2.34 7.19 5.06
CA ASP A 647 -3.34 7.20 4.01
C ASP A 647 -4.14 5.89 3.93
N ALA A 648 -3.53 4.73 4.21
CA ALA A 648 -4.27 3.45 4.22
C ALA A 648 -5.34 3.47 5.31
N VAL A 649 -5.02 4.06 6.46
CA VAL A 649 -5.98 4.25 7.55
C VAL A 649 -7.09 5.23 7.15
N ARG A 650 -6.70 6.37 6.59
CA ARG A 650 -7.63 7.44 6.21
C ARG A 650 -8.59 7.03 5.09
N GLU A 651 -8.07 6.40 4.04
CA GLU A 651 -8.85 5.96 2.87
C GLU A 651 -9.79 4.79 3.24
N ASN A 652 -9.39 3.93 4.17
CA ASN A 652 -10.25 2.85 4.67
C ASN A 652 -11.25 3.33 5.73
N ALA A 653 -11.20 4.59 6.17
CA ALA A 653 -12.27 5.22 6.97
C ALA A 653 -13.32 5.82 6.03
N ARG A 654 -14.22 4.97 5.52
CA ARG A 654 -15.14 5.30 4.42
C ARG A 654 -16.38 6.06 4.87
N CYS A 655 -16.21 7.03 5.76
CA CYS A 655 -17.28 7.90 6.21
C CYS A 655 -17.60 8.99 5.19
N ASN A 656 -18.87 9.36 5.07
CA ASN A 656 -19.30 10.52 4.28
C ASN A 656 -19.22 11.80 5.13
N LEU A 657 -18.00 12.24 5.46
CA LEU A 657 -17.80 13.40 6.32
C LEU A 657 -18.37 14.66 5.68
N ARG A 658 -19.42 15.21 6.29
CA ARG A 658 -20.02 16.47 5.84
C ARG A 658 -19.24 17.65 6.36
N THR A 659 -18.89 18.57 5.47
CA THR A 659 -18.31 19.87 5.81
C THR A 659 -19.23 21.00 5.38
N ILE A 660 -19.43 21.97 6.26
CA ILE A 660 -20.34 23.11 6.02
C ILE A 660 -19.57 24.44 6.00
N ASP A 661 -19.99 25.36 5.13
CA ASP A 661 -19.47 26.74 5.10
C ASP A 661 -20.43 27.76 5.72
N ARG A 662 -21.66 27.33 6.07
CA ARG A 662 -22.72 28.19 6.57
C ARG A 662 -23.77 27.44 7.37
N VAL A 663 -24.45 28.19 8.23
CA VAL A 663 -25.68 27.79 8.89
C VAL A 663 -26.84 28.60 8.31
N THR A 664 -27.91 27.92 7.90
CA THR A 664 -29.15 28.54 7.43
C THR A 664 -30.16 28.54 8.55
N LEU A 665 -30.57 29.72 9.00
CA LEU A 665 -31.66 29.86 9.95
C LEU A 665 -32.97 29.97 9.16
N GLN A 666 -33.92 29.09 9.44
CA GLN A 666 -35.22 29.06 8.78
C GLN A 666 -36.35 29.29 9.80
N ASN A 667 -37.19 30.29 9.58
CA ASN A 667 -38.34 30.50 10.47
C ASN A 667 -39.55 29.64 10.12
N ASP A 668 -40.59 29.70 10.95
CA ASP A 668 -41.86 28.98 10.79
C ASP A 668 -42.67 29.36 9.54
N LEU A 669 -42.31 30.48 8.89
CA LEU A 669 -42.84 30.93 7.60
C LEU A 669 -41.97 30.49 6.40
N LEU A 670 -40.99 29.62 6.63
CA LEU A 670 -40.02 29.12 5.64
C LEU A 670 -39.12 30.21 5.05
N GLN A 671 -38.99 31.36 5.71
CA GLN A 671 -38.01 32.37 5.31
C GLN A 671 -36.63 31.93 5.82
N ARG A 672 -35.59 32.17 5.01
CA ARG A 672 -34.22 31.71 5.27
C ARG A 672 -33.25 32.88 5.35
N VAL A 673 -32.28 32.78 6.25
CA VAL A 673 -31.10 33.64 6.30
C VAL A 673 -29.85 32.76 6.43
N ASP A 674 -28.87 33.02 5.57
CA ASP A 674 -27.59 32.32 5.57
C ASP A 674 -26.60 33.11 6.44
N VAL A 675 -25.97 32.40 7.39
CA VAL A 675 -24.85 32.88 8.19
C VAL A 675 -23.59 32.12 7.77
N LEU A 676 -22.70 32.81 7.06
CA LEU A 676 -21.41 32.27 6.64
C LEU A 676 -20.49 32.06 7.84
N LEU A 677 -19.75 30.97 7.83
CA LEU A 677 -18.74 30.63 8.82
C LEU A 677 -17.39 31.19 8.35
N CYS A 678 -17.00 32.38 8.82
CA CYS A 678 -15.73 33.00 8.44
C CYS A 678 -14.66 32.79 9.54
N GLN A 679 -13.38 32.95 9.19
CA GLN A 679 -12.29 32.90 10.17
C GLN A 679 -12.46 33.94 11.30
N GLU A 680 -12.91 35.15 10.96
CA GLU A 680 -13.16 36.23 11.94
C GLU A 680 -14.45 36.04 12.76
N GLY A 681 -15.21 34.97 12.48
CA GLY A 681 -16.48 34.66 13.11
C GLY A 681 -17.65 34.60 12.13
N PRO A 682 -18.85 34.25 12.61
CA PRO A 682 -20.04 34.17 11.76
C PRO A 682 -20.42 35.52 11.14
N GLN A 683 -20.77 35.55 9.86
CA GLN A 683 -21.22 36.76 9.15
C GLN A 683 -22.49 36.49 8.34
N LEU A 684 -23.43 37.44 8.33
CA LEU A 684 -24.60 37.34 7.47
C LEU A 684 -24.20 37.42 5.99
N ALA A 685 -24.67 36.48 5.18
CA ALA A 685 -24.31 36.40 3.75
C ALA A 685 -24.70 37.67 2.94
N ASN A 686 -25.66 38.46 3.43
CA ASN A 686 -26.08 39.71 2.80
C ASN A 686 -25.22 40.94 3.20
N HIS A 687 -24.32 40.81 4.18
CA HIS A 687 -23.43 41.88 4.65
C HIS A 687 -22.04 41.84 4.00
N GLY A 688 -21.74 40.82 3.20
CA GLY A 688 -20.46 40.64 2.53
C GLY A 688 -20.15 39.16 2.35
N ALA A 689 -19.15 38.86 1.52
CA ALA A 689 -18.51 37.54 1.53
C ALA A 689 -17.47 37.51 2.65
N CYS A 690 -17.16 36.31 3.18
CA CYS A 690 -15.99 36.15 4.03
C CYS A 690 -14.74 36.52 3.23
N ASP A 691 -13.78 37.22 3.84
CA ASP A 691 -12.43 37.30 3.29
C ASP A 691 -11.80 35.90 3.23
N GLU A 692 -12.08 35.06 4.24
CA GLU A 692 -11.70 33.65 4.28
C GLU A 692 -12.81 32.83 4.97
N VAL A 693 -13.31 31.80 4.27
CA VAL A 693 -14.26 30.84 4.83
C VAL A 693 -13.55 29.89 5.80
N ALA A 694 -14.22 29.52 6.88
CA ALA A 694 -13.69 28.63 7.90
C ALA A 694 -14.64 27.43 8.04
N PRO A 695 -14.58 26.48 7.09
CA PRO A 695 -15.51 25.35 7.03
C PRO A 695 -15.44 24.50 8.31
N LEU A 696 -16.56 23.87 8.64
CA LEU A 696 -16.70 23.04 9.83
C LEU A 696 -17.11 21.62 9.42
N ALA A 697 -16.35 20.63 9.87
CA ALA A 697 -16.74 19.23 9.81
C ALA A 697 -17.78 18.93 10.90
N LEU A 698 -18.82 18.17 10.55
CA LEU A 698 -19.90 17.82 11.46
C LEU A 698 -19.57 16.52 12.20
N TYR A 699 -19.15 16.66 13.46
CA TYR A 699 -18.87 15.53 14.34
C TYR A 699 -19.77 15.56 15.58
N GLU A 700 -20.17 14.40 16.06
CA GLU A 700 -20.97 14.27 17.28
C GLU A 700 -20.49 13.14 18.21
N SER A 701 -21.03 13.04 19.42
CA SER A 701 -20.62 11.98 20.34
C SER A 701 -21.25 10.63 19.97
N ALA A 702 -20.58 9.52 20.28
CA ALA A 702 -21.13 8.17 20.06
C ALA A 702 -22.44 7.89 20.82
N THR A 703 -22.74 8.69 21.85
CA THR A 703 -24.02 8.58 22.56
C THR A 703 -25.15 9.26 21.82
N LEU A 704 -24.88 10.32 21.04
CA LEU A 704 -25.92 11.02 20.27
C LEU A 704 -26.28 10.26 19.00
N ASP A 705 -25.35 9.48 18.46
CA ASP A 705 -25.51 8.66 17.24
C ASP A 705 -26.31 7.34 17.47
N ASP A 706 -26.56 6.94 18.73
CA ASP A 706 -27.17 5.64 19.07
C ASP A 706 -28.38 5.77 20.00
N ASP A 707 -29.57 5.44 19.49
CA ASP A 707 -30.82 5.39 20.25
C ASP A 707 -30.69 4.58 21.54
N ASP A 708 -30.05 3.41 21.51
CA ASP A 708 -29.92 2.55 22.68
C ASP A 708 -29.01 3.20 23.75
N ALA A 709 -27.97 3.94 23.33
CA ALA A 709 -27.10 4.69 24.22
C ALA A 709 -27.85 5.85 24.91
N ILE A 710 -28.67 6.60 24.17
CA ILE A 710 -29.55 7.65 24.72
C ILE A 710 -30.51 7.04 25.75
N HIS A 711 -31.18 5.95 25.41
CA HIS A 711 -32.14 5.28 26.30
C HIS A 711 -31.48 4.69 27.56
N ALA A 712 -30.20 4.29 27.48
CA ALA A 712 -29.42 3.82 28.60
C ALA A 712 -28.95 4.94 29.55
N ALA A 713 -29.04 6.21 29.13
CA ALA A 713 -28.55 7.37 29.85
C ALA A 713 -29.67 8.37 30.26
N PRO A 714 -30.74 7.95 30.96
CA PRO A 714 -31.91 8.78 31.25
C PRO A 714 -31.65 9.98 32.19
N GLY A 715 -30.46 10.05 32.81
CA GLY A 715 -30.03 11.20 33.59
C GLY A 715 -29.62 12.39 32.72
N PHE A 716 -28.97 12.10 31.59
CA PHE A 716 -28.52 13.09 30.60
C PHE A 716 -29.61 13.37 29.56
N PHE A 717 -30.40 12.36 29.19
CA PHE A 717 -31.49 12.48 28.22
C PHE A 717 -32.86 12.23 28.89
N PRO A 718 -33.34 13.16 29.73
CA PRO A 718 -34.62 12.98 30.38
C PRO A 718 -35.76 12.97 29.35
N ARG A 719 -36.87 12.33 29.74
CA ARG A 719 -38.08 12.30 28.88
C ARG A 719 -38.75 13.66 28.83
N TYR A 720 -39.10 14.13 27.64
CA TYR A 720 -40.03 15.23 27.44
C TYR A 720 -41.44 14.79 27.79
N GLN A 721 -41.92 15.16 28.98
CA GLN A 721 -43.28 14.88 29.41
C GLN A 721 -44.27 15.78 28.67
N ASN A 722 -45.21 15.17 27.94
CA ASN A 722 -46.35 15.92 27.42
C ASN A 722 -47.37 16.24 28.54
N SER A 723 -48.39 17.04 28.20
CA SER A 723 -49.50 17.42 29.10
C SER A 723 -50.29 16.23 29.67
N HIS A 724 -50.12 15.03 29.11
CA HIS A 724 -50.77 13.79 29.53
C HIS A 724 -49.88 12.91 30.44
N GLY A 725 -48.63 13.32 30.69
CA GLY A 725 -47.65 12.56 31.47
C GLY A 725 -46.96 11.43 30.70
N ASP A 726 -47.26 11.29 29.40
CA ASP A 726 -46.57 10.37 28.52
C ASP A 726 -45.31 11.06 27.99
N GLY A 727 -44.13 10.64 28.46
CA GLY A 727 -42.87 11.25 28.09
C GLY A 727 -42.15 10.53 26.95
N VAL A 728 -41.67 11.28 25.96
CA VAL A 728 -40.85 10.77 24.84
C VAL A 728 -39.37 11.09 25.11
N VAL A 729 -38.49 10.10 24.91
CA VAL A 729 -37.05 10.34 24.80
C VAL A 729 -36.81 10.70 23.33
N PRO A 730 -36.14 11.83 23.02
CA PRO A 730 -35.76 12.14 21.65
C PRO A 730 -34.97 10.98 21.03
N SER A 731 -35.17 10.70 19.74
CA SER A 731 -34.29 9.76 19.03
C SER A 731 -32.92 10.40 18.77
N ALA A 732 -31.92 9.57 18.49
CA ALA A 732 -30.58 9.97 18.05
C ALA A 732 -30.64 11.07 16.99
N GLY A 733 -31.32 10.83 15.87
CA GLY A 733 -31.40 11.81 14.77
C GLY A 733 -32.29 13.04 15.04
N GLU A 734 -32.80 13.22 16.27
CA GLU A 734 -33.38 14.49 16.73
C GLU A 734 -32.40 15.32 17.57
N LEU A 735 -31.31 14.73 18.02
CA LEU A 735 -30.24 15.34 18.79
C LEU A 735 -29.01 15.54 17.90
N ASN A 736 -28.07 16.35 18.38
CA ASN A 736 -26.74 16.58 17.81
C ASN A 736 -26.02 17.55 18.78
N PRO A 737 -24.74 17.88 18.57
CA PRO A 737 -23.96 18.72 19.49
C PRO A 737 -24.47 20.16 19.65
N LEU A 738 -25.44 20.59 18.84
CA LEU A 738 -26.09 21.90 18.96
C LEU A 738 -27.39 21.84 19.74
N THR A 739 -27.91 20.64 19.98
CA THR A 739 -29.26 20.44 20.53
C THR A 739 -29.28 20.61 22.03
N ARG A 740 -30.20 21.42 22.55
CA ARG A 740 -30.38 21.66 23.98
C ARG A 740 -31.81 21.44 24.44
N GLY A 741 -31.97 21.12 25.71
CA GLY A 741 -33.29 20.95 26.32
C GLY A 741 -33.46 21.54 27.72
N CYS A 742 -34.60 22.18 27.96
CA CYS A 742 -34.95 22.78 29.26
C CYS A 742 -35.86 21.87 30.12
N VAL A 743 -35.57 20.57 30.19
CA VAL A 743 -36.44 19.59 30.88
C VAL A 743 -36.08 19.41 32.34
N THR A 744 -34.81 19.17 32.65
CA THR A 744 -34.35 18.92 34.02
C THR A 744 -33.01 19.59 34.31
N ALA A 745 -32.69 19.73 35.60
CA ALA A 745 -31.43 20.34 36.03
C ALA A 745 -30.16 19.55 35.65
N GLY A 746 -30.30 18.31 35.19
CA GLY A 746 -29.20 17.46 34.75
C GLY A 746 -29.27 17.01 33.29
N GLY A 747 -30.25 17.51 32.52
CA GLY A 747 -30.33 17.21 31.10
C GLY A 747 -29.16 17.84 30.33
N ASP A 748 -28.59 17.09 29.40
CA ASP A 748 -27.40 17.42 28.59
C ASP A 748 -27.62 16.78 27.21
N TYR A 749 -28.49 17.40 26.41
CA TYR A 749 -28.95 16.84 25.13
C TYR A 749 -27.92 16.98 24.00
N ASN A 750 -26.88 17.81 24.19
CA ASN A 750 -25.73 17.91 23.28
C ASN A 750 -24.54 17.03 23.74
N ASN A 751 -24.68 16.34 24.88
CA ASN A 751 -23.67 15.47 25.49
C ASN A 751 -22.28 16.12 25.63
N ASN A 752 -22.23 17.41 25.98
CA ASN A 752 -20.98 18.14 26.16
C ASN A 752 -20.45 18.06 27.62
N GLY A 753 -21.16 17.38 28.51
CA GLY A 753 -20.83 17.21 29.92
C GLY A 753 -21.34 18.32 30.84
N PHE A 754 -22.08 19.29 30.31
CA PHE A 754 -22.68 20.39 31.05
C PHE A 754 -24.20 20.33 30.94
N PRO A 755 -24.94 20.50 32.05
CA PRO A 755 -26.39 20.55 31.95
C PRO A 755 -26.85 21.75 31.13
N ASP A 756 -27.71 21.51 30.13
CA ASP A 756 -28.20 22.51 29.17
C ASP A 756 -28.79 23.76 29.83
N ILE A 757 -29.42 23.60 31.00
CA ILE A 757 -30.03 24.71 31.76
C ILE A 757 -28.99 25.67 32.35
N GLN A 758 -27.75 25.23 32.50
CA GLN A 758 -26.63 26.05 32.97
C GLN A 758 -25.90 26.72 31.81
N GLU A 759 -26.17 26.31 30.59
CA GLU A 759 -25.53 26.84 29.42
C GLU A 759 -26.14 28.18 28.98
N ALA A 760 -25.29 29.11 28.56
CA ALA A 760 -25.68 30.45 28.09
C ALA A 760 -24.84 30.87 26.88
N GLN A 761 -25.42 31.71 26.00
CA GLN A 761 -24.78 32.10 24.73
C GLN A 761 -23.42 32.78 24.95
N GLU A 762 -23.33 33.55 26.02
CA GLU A 762 -22.14 34.32 26.42
C GLU A 762 -21.15 33.50 27.27
N MET A 763 -21.32 32.18 27.37
CA MET A 763 -20.36 31.36 28.10
C MET A 763 -18.98 31.47 27.47
N ASP A 764 -17.97 31.58 28.33
CA ASP A 764 -16.58 31.45 27.94
C ASP A 764 -16.36 30.04 27.39
N THR A 765 -16.32 29.92 26.06
CA THR A 765 -16.12 28.64 25.37
C THR A 765 -14.78 28.00 25.73
N GLY A 766 -13.79 28.79 26.15
CA GLY A 766 -12.54 28.29 26.70
C GLY A 766 -12.73 27.60 28.05
N ALA A 767 -13.69 28.04 28.88
CA ALA A 767 -14.03 27.38 30.14
C ALA A 767 -14.77 26.06 29.94
N LEU A 768 -15.46 25.90 28.79
CA LEU A 768 -16.06 24.64 28.34
C LEU A 768 -15.03 23.68 27.70
N GLY A 769 -13.79 24.13 27.51
CA GLY A 769 -12.75 23.34 26.84
C GLY A 769 -12.98 23.18 25.34
N LEU A 770 -13.87 23.98 24.73
CA LEU A 770 -14.15 23.92 23.31
C LEU A 770 -12.98 24.49 22.50
N THR A 771 -12.65 23.82 21.41
CA THR A 771 -11.77 24.34 20.37
C THR A 771 -12.39 25.58 19.70
N ALA A 772 -11.58 26.37 18.99
CA ALA A 772 -12.08 27.54 18.24
C ALA A 772 -13.13 27.16 17.17
N THR A 773 -13.03 25.94 16.64
CA THR A 773 -13.95 25.33 15.68
C THR A 773 -15.29 24.99 16.35
N GLU A 774 -15.26 24.29 17.48
CA GLU A 774 -16.46 23.94 18.25
C GLU A 774 -17.14 25.18 18.83
N ALA A 775 -16.37 26.18 19.30
CA ALA A 775 -16.90 27.46 19.77
C ALA A 775 -17.69 28.20 18.68
N ARG A 776 -17.26 28.10 17.42
CA ARG A 776 -17.98 28.67 16.26
C ARG A 776 -19.32 27.98 16.03
N LEU A 777 -19.35 26.64 16.14
CA LEU A 777 -20.56 25.86 15.99
C LEU A 777 -21.52 26.11 17.15
N PHE A 778 -21.02 26.09 18.39
CA PHE A 778 -21.77 26.33 19.62
C PHE A 778 -22.53 27.67 19.63
N ALA A 779 -22.07 28.66 18.86
CA ALA A 779 -22.81 29.91 18.67
C ALA A 779 -24.21 29.69 18.06
N PHE A 780 -24.43 28.56 17.40
CA PHE A 780 -25.68 28.16 16.78
C PHE A 780 -26.43 27.07 17.55
N ALA A 781 -26.07 26.80 18.81
CA ALA A 781 -26.84 25.88 19.63
C ALA A 781 -28.31 26.32 19.73
N PHE A 782 -29.23 25.39 19.93
CA PHE A 782 -30.66 25.67 19.89
C PHE A 782 -31.46 24.76 20.81
N TYR A 783 -32.61 25.28 21.23
CA TYR A 783 -33.58 24.50 21.98
C TYR A 783 -34.38 23.60 21.05
N LEU A 784 -34.35 22.30 21.32
CA LEU A 784 -35.02 21.27 20.53
C LEU A 784 -36.54 21.39 20.58
N GLU A 785 -37.07 22.04 21.63
CA GLU A 785 -38.47 22.40 21.74
C GLU A 785 -38.89 23.40 20.65
N LEU A 786 -37.96 24.25 20.22
CA LEU A 786 -38.22 25.37 19.32
C LEU A 786 -37.77 25.08 17.89
N HIS A 787 -36.81 24.19 17.69
CA HIS A 787 -36.17 23.98 16.38
C HIS A 787 -35.99 22.50 16.03
N THR A 788 -35.72 22.27 14.76
CA THR A 788 -35.22 21.02 14.18
C THR A 788 -34.08 21.38 13.24
N SER A 789 -33.28 20.40 12.83
CA SER A 789 -32.09 20.65 12.02
C SER A 789 -31.81 19.53 11.04
N TRP A 790 -31.11 19.83 9.95
CA TRP A 790 -30.63 18.84 8.99
C TRP A 790 -29.51 19.42 8.11
N VAL A 791 -28.71 18.53 7.50
CA VAL A 791 -27.74 18.90 6.46
C VAL A 791 -28.43 18.99 5.10
N GLU A 792 -28.20 20.05 4.34
CA GLU A 792 -28.68 20.19 2.97
C GLU A 792 -27.50 20.31 2.00
N SER A 793 -27.32 19.30 1.14
CA SER A 793 -26.25 19.33 0.15
C SER A 793 -26.47 20.38 -0.92
N ARG A 794 -25.38 21.02 -1.35
CA ARG A 794 -25.42 22.04 -2.39
C ARG A 794 -25.06 21.46 -3.74
N PRO A 795 -25.86 21.71 -4.80
CA PRO A 795 -25.51 21.26 -6.15
C PRO A 795 -24.31 22.01 -6.74
N THR A 796 -23.89 23.12 -6.13
CA THR A 796 -22.73 23.92 -6.54
C THR A 796 -21.98 24.42 -5.31
N GLY A 797 -20.69 24.07 -5.22
CA GLY A 797 -19.77 24.43 -4.15
C GLY A 797 -19.19 23.21 -3.44
N ASP A 798 -18.05 23.42 -2.79
CA ASP A 798 -17.27 22.38 -2.12
C ASP A 798 -17.81 22.03 -0.71
N TYR A 799 -18.79 22.79 -0.22
CA TYR A 799 -19.33 22.69 1.13
C TYR A 799 -20.86 22.60 1.15
N ASP A 800 -21.38 21.82 2.08
CA ASP A 800 -22.80 21.72 2.40
C ASP A 800 -23.26 22.92 3.25
N ARG A 801 -24.56 22.98 3.55
CA ARG A 801 -25.11 23.91 4.55
C ARG A 801 -25.85 23.14 5.65
N TYR A 802 -25.76 23.63 6.87
CA TYR A 802 -26.55 23.11 7.97
C TYR A 802 -27.77 24.00 8.20
N VAL A 803 -28.96 23.43 8.20
CA VAL A 803 -30.21 24.17 8.38
C VAL A 803 -30.71 23.98 9.80
N ILE A 804 -31.02 25.09 10.49
CA ILE A 804 -31.74 25.10 11.75
C ILE A 804 -33.08 25.77 11.49
N ALA A 805 -34.17 25.01 11.60
CA ALA A 805 -35.51 25.48 11.31
C ALA A 805 -36.38 25.54 12.56
N GLU A 806 -37.10 26.64 12.73
CA GLU A 806 -38.16 26.74 13.73
C GLU A 806 -39.24 25.67 13.50
N ARG A 807 -39.62 24.99 14.58
CA ARG A 807 -40.83 24.16 14.62
C ARG A 807 -42.06 25.06 14.54
N SER A 808 -43.11 24.57 13.89
CA SER A 808 -44.37 25.30 13.80
C SER A 808 -45.01 25.48 15.17
N ARG A 809 -45.14 26.72 15.63
CA ARG A 809 -45.86 27.03 16.87
C ARG A 809 -47.38 26.87 16.73
N CYS A 810 -47.85 26.64 15.50
CA CYS A 810 -49.26 26.47 15.15
C CYS A 810 -49.63 25.01 14.88
N SER A 811 -48.67 24.08 14.84
CA SER A 811 -49.02 22.67 14.78
C SER A 811 -49.66 22.26 16.11
N SER A 812 -50.72 21.46 16.03
CA SER A 812 -51.41 20.96 17.21
C SER A 812 -50.45 20.15 18.10
N GLU A 813 -50.81 19.94 19.39
CA GLU A 813 -50.12 19.05 20.33
C GLU A 813 -49.80 17.62 19.79
N SER A 814 -50.27 17.28 18.59
CA SER A 814 -49.99 16.03 17.87
C SER A 814 -48.52 15.78 17.53
N ASP A 815 -47.68 16.82 17.48
CA ASP A 815 -46.26 16.67 17.12
C ASP A 815 -45.37 16.34 18.34
N GLY A 816 -45.98 16.01 19.49
CA GLY A 816 -45.28 15.49 20.67
C GLY A 816 -44.60 16.54 21.56
N PHE A 817 -44.28 17.72 21.04
CA PHE A 817 -43.72 18.83 21.81
C PHE A 817 -44.80 19.83 22.21
N ALA A 818 -45.31 19.70 23.44
CA ALA A 818 -46.22 20.68 24.00
C ALA A 818 -45.44 21.96 24.36
N LEU A 819 -45.50 22.98 23.51
CA LEU A 819 -45.05 24.34 23.83
C LEU A 819 -45.95 25.05 24.88
N GLY A 820 -46.97 24.37 25.39
CA GLY A 820 -47.92 24.90 26.36
C GLY A 820 -47.45 24.69 27.79
N TYR A 821 -46.95 25.76 28.43
CA TYR A 821 -46.67 25.79 29.87
C TYR A 821 -47.79 26.51 30.62
N ASP A 822 -48.32 25.90 31.69
CA ASP A 822 -49.54 26.32 32.41
C ASP A 822 -49.43 27.63 33.24
N GLU A 823 -48.23 28.22 33.38
CA GLU A 823 -47.98 29.40 34.24
C GLU A 823 -47.33 30.55 33.44
N PRO A 824 -47.85 31.80 33.54
CA PRO A 824 -47.31 32.96 32.83
C PRO A 824 -46.01 33.47 33.46
N GLY A 825 -44.90 33.37 32.73
CA GLY A 825 -43.61 33.95 33.09
C GLY A 825 -42.52 33.68 32.03
N GLU A 826 -41.76 34.74 31.71
CA GLU A 826 -40.55 34.82 30.88
C GLU A 826 -40.57 34.16 29.49
N TYR A 827 -40.67 35.04 28.48
CA TYR A 827 -40.55 34.93 27.02
C TYR A 827 -40.62 33.55 26.32
N TRP A 828 -39.79 32.57 26.69
CA TRP A 828 -39.73 31.26 26.05
C TRP A 828 -41.00 30.41 26.25
N ARG A 829 -41.88 30.81 27.18
CA ARG A 829 -43.16 30.16 27.49
C ARG A 829 -44.40 30.76 26.82
N GLU A 830 -44.27 31.90 26.14
CA GLU A 830 -45.40 32.57 25.49
C GLU A 830 -45.33 32.32 23.97
N CYS A 831 -46.43 31.88 23.33
CA CYS A 831 -46.53 31.84 21.86
C CYS A 831 -46.37 33.21 21.17
N LEU A 832 -46.24 34.30 21.94
CA LEU A 832 -46.03 35.65 21.45
C LEU A 832 -44.53 35.99 21.43
N ARG A 833 -43.99 36.20 20.22
CA ARG A 833 -42.64 36.77 20.00
C ARG A 833 -42.52 38.11 20.75
N ARG A 834 -41.64 38.17 21.75
CA ARG A 834 -41.16 39.40 22.39
C ARG A 834 -39.66 39.48 22.10
N ARG A 835 -39.27 40.48 21.31
CA ARG A 835 -37.86 40.79 21.08
C ARG A 835 -37.14 40.92 22.44
N VAL A 836 -35.99 40.26 22.60
CA VAL A 836 -35.12 40.53 23.75
C VAL A 836 -34.72 42.01 23.70
N ALA A 837 -34.73 42.70 24.85
CA ALA A 837 -34.65 44.16 24.89
C ALA A 837 -33.30 44.72 24.38
N ASP A 838 -32.28 43.87 24.29
CA ASP A 838 -30.92 44.09 23.83
C ASP A 838 -30.69 43.68 22.36
N TYR A 839 -31.69 43.12 21.67
CA TYR A 839 -31.58 42.72 20.26
C TYR A 839 -31.22 43.89 19.32
N ASP A 840 -31.60 45.13 19.64
CA ASP A 840 -31.23 46.33 18.85
C ASP A 840 -29.82 46.88 19.19
N SER A 841 -29.05 46.19 20.04
CA SER A 841 -27.63 46.50 20.22
C SER A 841 -26.78 45.69 19.24
N ASP A 842 -25.65 46.22 18.82
CA ASP A 842 -24.77 45.72 17.75
C ASP A 842 -24.10 44.35 18.07
N PHE A 843 -24.80 43.40 18.69
CA PHE A 843 -24.24 42.11 19.06
C PHE A 843 -23.97 41.26 17.81
N PRO A 844 -22.73 40.79 17.62
CA PRO A 844 -22.35 39.98 16.47
C PRO A 844 -22.73 38.49 16.61
N THR A 845 -23.16 38.03 17.79
CA THR A 845 -23.33 36.60 18.09
C THR A 845 -24.77 36.13 17.88
N PRO A 846 -25.03 35.07 17.09
CA PRO A 846 -26.32 34.39 17.06
C PRO A 846 -26.76 33.97 18.46
N GLY A 847 -28.06 34.01 18.76
CA GLY A 847 -28.63 33.60 20.06
C GLY A 847 -29.54 32.37 19.90
N TYR A 848 -29.83 31.64 20.99
CA TYR A 848 -30.65 30.41 20.97
C TYR A 848 -32.10 30.53 20.44
N ASP A 849 -32.59 31.75 20.21
CA ASP A 849 -33.89 32.01 19.57
C ASP A 849 -33.69 32.74 18.24
N PHE A 850 -33.62 31.94 17.17
CA PHE A 850 -33.40 32.42 15.81
C PHE A 850 -34.64 33.04 15.18
N ALA A 851 -35.80 32.99 15.85
CA ALA A 851 -37.06 33.53 15.32
C ALA A 851 -37.09 35.04 15.10
N THR A 852 -36.03 35.70 15.51
CA THR A 852 -35.84 37.13 15.43
C THR A 852 -34.73 37.54 14.44
N TRP A 853 -33.90 36.62 13.94
CA TRP A 853 -32.75 36.88 13.06
C TRP A 853 -33.11 37.17 11.61
#